data_AF-A0A936DB17-F1
#
_entry.id   AF-A0A936DB17-F1
#
_cell.length_a   1.000
_cell.length_b   1.000
_cell.length_c   1.000
_cell.angle_alpha   90.00
_cell.angle_beta   90.00
_cell.angle_gamma   90.00
#
_symmetry.space_group_name_H-M   'P 1'
#
loop_
_entity.id
_entity.type
_entity.pdbx_description
1 polymer ?
#
loop_
_entity_poly.entity_id
_entity_poly.type
_entity_poly.pdbx_seq_one_letter_code
_entity_poly.pdbx_strand_id
1 'polypeptide(L)'
;MVLSRKAIALLTTGSLVTALLAACSSNNTTPNAIGTPGVTPTTCRAPQQGCACASEGQTVECAQKVPTKAGGLVCQTGRRACTNGVWGGCDMGPRSTASAGHVFASVGPLALGGSTSCADPCDPSCSNYVDTATGLDAGSGFSVTDGGVTLAAASTCNTVIKGQIYDPGDNLPLPNVYVFLQEGPLSALPEGVAQDSCSTILTGGSGGGVPDNRVQSGLDGSFTLNIPPGYPNTTPFNIVVQTGRWRKVIPLTANCMTQNLGHVRLPKNKAEGNIPQMAVVTGDADTLECFIAKIGVDVAEFTHPSQNGRVHMYQGCLANNSGDCGPQLAGGAPHFGPVPEKRAGLLNSQAEIDKHAMLVLPCEGGKKSNNPAFYPNNAEVDRTKVFADKGGRIFATHLSDWVVWHEGDGGGARNIYPNTAVYKTDPLDNMFNNSGSGVGSQEANVDTAPPRAQAFYDWLAANGGLNGANRVYFEEGRRRSLSILPNGNTWLRNYNPFGFAFYNYIHHVTFDTPVGSANPEGRVVYLSSHVAPVDYRRNSGGATFPSECKLANALTASEKALEYMFFDVSACVGAPPPAPAPLYSAATFVRDFVASCPVGTRVRWRQFIADVDTPSDSSILFRAQTADSVALVGAATSYNVHLAQGATPDTPMGGVMIDANTAPNVIPPRTSKSVLRISADFTPATGGLLTPALYTWTQRYECEASE
;
A
#
# COMPACT_ATOMS: atom_id res chain seq x y z
N MET A 1 -28.32 -4.38 -43.29
CA MET A 1 -27.53 -5.14 -44.28
C MET A 1 -26.70 -6.19 -43.52
N VAL A 2 -26.43 -7.35 -44.13
CA VAL A 2 -26.04 -8.64 -43.52
C VAL A 2 -24.80 -8.65 -42.59
N LEU A 3 -24.83 -9.51 -41.54
CA LEU A 3 -23.67 -9.90 -40.69
C LEU A 3 -22.75 -10.93 -41.34
N SER A 4 -21.42 -10.84 -41.13
CA SER A 4 -20.41 -11.92 -41.31
C SER A 4 -19.02 -11.45 -40.85
N ARG A 5 -18.06 -12.21 -40.26
CA ARG A 5 -17.99 -13.53 -39.60
C ARG A 5 -16.69 -13.59 -38.75
N LYS A 6 -16.59 -14.58 -37.84
CA LYS A 6 -15.35 -14.97 -37.12
C LYS A 6 -14.49 -15.98 -37.93
N ALA A 7 -13.32 -16.34 -37.36
CA ALA A 7 -12.67 -17.67 -37.37
C ALA A 7 -11.58 -17.94 -38.46
N ILE A 8 -10.55 -18.81 -38.31
CA ILE A 8 -9.94 -19.59 -37.18
C ILE A 8 -8.58 -20.21 -37.64
N ALA A 9 -7.67 -20.54 -36.70
CA ALA A 9 -6.54 -21.52 -36.79
C ALA A 9 -5.39 -21.34 -37.83
N LEU A 10 -4.29 -22.13 -37.82
CA LEU A 10 -3.38 -22.74 -36.81
C LEU A 10 -2.37 -23.67 -37.58
N LEU A 11 -1.11 -23.86 -37.11
CA LEU A 11 -0.11 -24.86 -37.62
C LEU A 11 0.42 -24.61 -39.07
N THR A 12 1.58 -25.08 -39.57
CA THR A 12 2.82 -25.69 -39.00
C THR A 12 4.01 -25.58 -39.98
N THR A 13 5.22 -25.65 -39.42
CA THR A 13 6.53 -26.08 -39.98
C THR A 13 6.64 -26.71 -41.39
N GLY A 14 7.71 -26.36 -42.13
CA GLY A 14 8.22 -27.15 -43.26
C GLY A 14 9.49 -26.56 -43.91
N SER A 15 10.65 -27.17 -43.69
CA SER A 15 11.96 -26.77 -44.28
C SER A 15 12.24 -27.48 -45.61
N LEU A 16 12.98 -26.85 -46.54
CA LEU A 16 14.19 -27.40 -47.23
C LEU A 16 14.75 -26.46 -48.33
N VAL A 17 16.08 -26.25 -48.32
CA VAL A 17 17.08 -26.48 -49.41
C VAL A 17 16.70 -26.00 -50.85
N THR A 18 17.48 -25.19 -51.59
CA THR A 18 18.81 -25.54 -52.14
C THR A 18 19.65 -24.34 -52.60
N ALA A 19 20.97 -24.56 -52.58
CA ALA A 19 22.13 -23.80 -53.01
C ALA A 19 22.15 -23.07 -54.38
N LEU A 20 23.05 -22.09 -54.48
CA LEU A 20 23.80 -21.73 -55.71
C LEU A 20 25.31 -21.98 -55.50
N LEU A 21 26.03 -22.27 -56.58
CA LEU A 21 27.44 -22.68 -56.63
C LEU A 21 28.15 -21.99 -57.81
N ALA A 22 29.51 -22.00 -57.79
CA ALA A 22 30.48 -21.45 -58.77
C ALA A 22 31.08 -20.06 -58.41
N ALA A 23 32.40 -19.81 -58.53
CA ALA A 23 33.53 -20.69 -58.85
C ALA A 23 34.90 -20.20 -58.32
N CYS A 24 35.87 -21.11 -58.37
CA CYS A 24 37.24 -21.13 -57.84
C CYS A 24 38.24 -20.07 -58.33
N SER A 25 39.29 -19.88 -57.52
CA SER A 25 40.70 -19.92 -57.99
C SER A 25 41.63 -20.31 -56.83
N SER A 26 42.74 -21.00 -57.11
CA SER A 26 43.61 -21.67 -56.12
C SER A 26 45.04 -21.11 -56.10
N ASN A 27 45.77 -21.27 -54.98
CA ASN A 27 47.09 -21.95 -54.98
C ASN A 27 47.75 -22.16 -53.60
N ASN A 28 48.12 -23.43 -53.37
CA ASN A 28 49.30 -23.97 -52.68
C ASN A 28 49.60 -23.81 -51.15
N THR A 29 49.41 -24.95 -50.48
CA THR A 29 50.41 -25.72 -49.68
C THR A 29 51.16 -25.10 -48.50
N THR A 30 50.90 -25.66 -47.31
CA THR A 30 51.84 -25.75 -46.19
C THR A 30 52.19 -27.23 -45.89
N PRO A 31 53.47 -27.65 -45.97
CA PRO A 31 53.91 -28.94 -45.45
C PRO A 31 54.16 -28.89 -43.93
N ASN A 32 54.12 -30.06 -43.28
CA ASN A 32 54.43 -30.21 -41.86
C ASN A 32 55.94 -30.26 -41.58
N ALA A 33 56.28 -29.90 -40.32
CA ALA A 33 57.48 -30.24 -39.56
C ALA A 33 58.84 -29.67 -40.01
N ILE A 34 59.55 -29.05 -39.06
CA ILE A 34 60.71 -29.63 -38.36
C ILE A 34 61.21 -28.59 -37.33
N GLY A 35 61.36 -29.01 -36.07
CA GLY A 35 61.99 -28.18 -35.05
C GLY A 35 63.51 -28.21 -35.19
N THR A 36 64.17 -27.08 -34.95
CA THR A 36 65.61 -27.03 -34.63
C THR A 36 65.81 -26.37 -33.26
N PRO A 37 66.74 -26.87 -32.43
CA PRO A 37 66.88 -26.43 -31.04
C PRO A 37 67.87 -25.27 -30.91
N GLY A 38 67.63 -24.33 -30.00
CA GLY A 38 68.67 -23.36 -29.63
C GLY A 38 68.24 -21.95 -29.23
N VAL A 39 67.24 -21.79 -28.35
CA VAL A 39 67.17 -20.60 -27.48
C VAL A 39 66.78 -21.04 -26.08
N THR A 40 67.69 -20.92 -25.13
CA THR A 40 67.40 -21.02 -23.69
C THR A 40 66.79 -19.69 -23.23
N PRO A 41 65.51 -19.64 -22.80
CA PRO A 41 64.93 -18.41 -22.25
C PRO A 41 65.51 -18.18 -20.85
N THR A 42 66.38 -17.18 -20.71
CA THR A 42 67.15 -16.94 -19.48
C THR A 42 66.36 -16.29 -18.32
N THR A 43 65.03 -16.17 -18.43
CA THR A 43 64.14 -15.60 -17.40
C THR A 43 62.85 -16.40 -17.21
N CYS A 44 62.96 -17.57 -16.58
CA CYS A 44 61.81 -18.35 -16.15
C CYS A 44 61.17 -17.77 -14.88
N ARG A 45 60.03 -17.07 -15.02
CA ARG A 45 59.29 -16.45 -13.90
C ARG A 45 58.29 -17.39 -13.20
N ALA A 46 58.06 -18.58 -13.76
CA ALA A 46 57.14 -19.62 -13.31
C ALA A 46 57.62 -21.00 -13.81
N PRO A 47 57.11 -22.15 -13.32
CA PRO A 47 57.46 -23.48 -13.82
C PRO A 47 56.91 -23.76 -15.23
N GLN A 48 57.51 -23.12 -16.24
CA GLN A 48 57.16 -23.27 -17.65
C GLN A 48 57.98 -24.37 -18.33
N GLN A 49 57.47 -24.93 -19.43
CA GLN A 49 58.17 -25.98 -20.18
C GLN A 49 59.56 -25.48 -20.62
N GLY A 50 60.61 -26.26 -20.32
CA GLY A 50 62.00 -25.87 -20.58
C GLY A 50 62.67 -25.07 -19.45
N CYS A 51 61.96 -24.74 -18.37
CA CYS A 51 62.53 -24.09 -17.19
C CYS A 51 63.13 -25.11 -16.21
N ALA A 52 64.19 -24.71 -15.51
CA ALA A 52 64.81 -25.55 -14.48
C ALA A 52 63.84 -25.87 -13.32
N CYS A 53 63.96 -27.06 -12.75
CA CYS A 53 63.18 -27.55 -11.61
C CYS A 53 64.07 -28.17 -10.54
N ALA A 54 63.73 -27.95 -9.27
CA ALA A 54 64.62 -28.23 -8.14
C ALA A 54 64.53 -29.66 -7.58
N SER A 55 63.57 -30.47 -8.03
CA SER A 55 63.35 -31.82 -7.50
C SER A 55 62.82 -32.76 -8.59
N GLU A 56 63.67 -33.70 -9.00
CA GLU A 56 63.36 -34.69 -10.04
C GLU A 56 62.10 -35.49 -9.67
N GLY A 57 61.18 -35.65 -10.62
CA GLY A 57 59.89 -36.32 -10.39
C GLY A 57 58.82 -35.46 -9.67
N GLN A 58 59.14 -34.23 -9.23
CA GLN A 58 58.11 -33.29 -8.77
C GLN A 58 57.09 -33.04 -9.90
N THR A 59 55.81 -32.98 -9.58
CA THR A 59 54.76 -32.60 -10.53
C THR A 59 54.12 -31.27 -10.11
N VAL A 60 53.77 -30.44 -11.09
CA VAL A 60 52.99 -29.21 -10.88
C VAL A 60 51.85 -29.15 -11.89
N GLU A 61 50.76 -28.50 -11.48
CA GLU A 61 49.62 -28.20 -12.35
C GLU A 61 50.03 -27.22 -13.46
N CYS A 62 49.42 -27.37 -14.63
CA CYS A 62 49.60 -26.49 -15.77
C CYS A 62 48.32 -26.41 -16.59
N ALA A 63 48.22 -25.39 -17.46
CA ALA A 63 47.08 -25.21 -18.34
C ALA A 63 47.53 -24.86 -19.76
N GLN A 64 46.67 -25.18 -20.74
CA GLN A 64 46.79 -24.73 -22.13
C GLN A 64 45.50 -24.02 -22.58
N LYS A 65 45.66 -23.04 -23.48
CA LYS A 65 44.58 -22.25 -24.05
C LYS A 65 44.01 -22.98 -25.28
N VAL A 66 42.72 -23.31 -25.24
CA VAL A 66 42.00 -23.93 -26.36
C VAL A 66 41.02 -22.90 -26.96
N PRO A 67 41.21 -22.48 -28.22
CA PRO A 67 40.26 -21.59 -28.91
C PRO A 67 38.95 -22.33 -29.23
N THR A 68 37.80 -21.68 -28.99
CA THR A 68 36.50 -22.19 -29.44
C THR A 68 36.07 -21.55 -30.77
N LYS A 69 35.26 -22.27 -31.56
CA LYS A 69 34.75 -21.77 -32.86
C LYS A 69 33.81 -20.55 -32.74
N ALA A 70 33.40 -20.17 -31.53
CA ALA A 70 32.55 -19.02 -31.25
C ALA A 70 33.33 -17.80 -30.70
N GLY A 71 34.66 -17.83 -30.68
CA GLY A 71 35.52 -16.72 -30.24
C GLY A 71 35.86 -16.70 -28.74
N GLY A 72 35.28 -17.60 -27.93
CA GLY A 72 35.64 -17.78 -26.52
C GLY A 72 36.89 -18.65 -26.30
N LEU A 73 37.49 -18.54 -25.12
CA LEU A 73 38.70 -19.27 -24.70
C LEU A 73 38.36 -20.31 -23.61
N VAL A 74 38.96 -21.50 -23.67
CA VAL A 74 38.83 -22.55 -22.64
C VAL A 74 40.21 -22.87 -22.08
N CYS A 75 40.36 -22.87 -20.76
CA CYS A 75 41.56 -23.37 -20.09
C CYS A 75 41.41 -24.90 -19.92
N GLN A 76 42.27 -25.70 -20.56
CA GLN A 76 42.36 -27.13 -20.29
C GLN A 76 43.53 -27.38 -19.35
N THR A 77 43.28 -28.03 -18.21
CA THR A 77 44.29 -28.33 -17.18
C THR A 77 44.98 -29.68 -17.40
N GLY A 78 46.23 -29.77 -16.97
CA GLY A 78 47.07 -30.95 -17.01
C GLY A 78 48.20 -30.86 -15.98
N ARG A 79 49.10 -31.84 -15.96
CA ARG A 79 50.27 -31.87 -15.08
C ARG A 79 51.55 -31.94 -15.88
N ARG A 80 52.60 -31.26 -15.41
CA ARG A 80 53.97 -31.42 -15.94
C ARG A 80 54.88 -31.95 -14.85
N ALA A 81 55.74 -32.89 -15.22
CA ALA A 81 56.77 -33.43 -14.35
C ALA A 81 58.10 -32.68 -14.54
N CYS A 82 58.87 -32.60 -13.47
CA CYS A 82 60.29 -32.31 -13.50
C CYS A 82 61.02 -33.56 -13.99
N THR A 83 61.76 -33.45 -15.10
CA THR A 83 62.50 -34.56 -15.69
C THR A 83 63.86 -34.09 -16.21
N ASN A 84 64.93 -34.76 -15.79
CA ASN A 84 66.32 -34.34 -15.96
C ASN A 84 66.58 -32.89 -15.50
N GLY A 85 65.97 -32.47 -14.37
CA GLY A 85 66.11 -31.11 -13.83
C GLY A 85 65.43 -30.00 -14.64
N VAL A 86 64.57 -30.35 -15.62
CA VAL A 86 63.78 -29.40 -16.42
C VAL A 86 62.30 -29.76 -16.41
N TRP A 87 61.41 -28.77 -16.37
CA TRP A 87 59.97 -28.97 -16.50
C TRP A 87 59.59 -29.44 -17.91
N GLY A 88 58.95 -30.62 -17.98
CA GLY A 88 58.45 -31.21 -19.23
C GLY A 88 57.22 -30.49 -19.80
N GLY A 89 56.66 -31.08 -20.87
CA GLY A 89 55.38 -30.64 -21.45
C GLY A 89 54.21 -30.81 -20.48
N CYS A 90 53.11 -30.09 -20.73
CA CYS A 90 51.87 -30.28 -19.97
C CYS A 90 51.17 -31.55 -20.47
N ASP A 91 51.14 -32.59 -19.65
CA ASP A 91 50.44 -33.83 -19.95
C ASP A 91 48.98 -33.72 -19.51
N MET A 92 48.06 -34.02 -20.43
CA MET A 92 46.67 -33.57 -20.37
C MET A 92 45.76 -34.70 -19.91
N GLY A 93 45.32 -34.62 -18.65
CA GLY A 93 44.46 -35.62 -18.03
C GLY A 93 43.05 -35.74 -18.62
N PRO A 94 42.24 -36.72 -18.15
CA PRO A 94 40.85 -36.85 -18.57
C PRO A 94 40.06 -35.56 -18.32
N ARG A 95 39.23 -35.19 -19.31
CA ARG A 95 38.68 -33.84 -19.48
C ARG A 95 38.00 -33.28 -18.23
N SER A 96 38.66 -32.30 -17.62
CA SER A 96 38.02 -31.25 -16.81
C SER A 96 38.12 -29.95 -17.58
N THR A 97 36.98 -29.38 -17.99
CA THR A 97 36.91 -28.15 -18.77
C THR A 97 36.56 -26.98 -17.88
N ALA A 98 37.53 -26.14 -17.54
CA ALA A 98 37.28 -24.81 -17.02
C ALA A 98 37.01 -23.86 -18.20
N SER A 99 35.74 -23.55 -18.43
CA SER A 99 35.37 -22.45 -19.32
C SER A 99 35.91 -21.16 -18.73
N ALA A 100 36.60 -20.33 -19.52
CA ALA A 100 36.69 -18.90 -19.21
C ALA A 100 35.34 -18.26 -19.58
N GLY A 101 34.31 -18.70 -18.87
CA GLY A 101 32.93 -18.33 -19.13
C GLY A 101 32.64 -16.93 -18.62
N HIS A 102 31.68 -16.29 -19.26
CA HIS A 102 30.82 -15.40 -18.51
C HIS A 102 30.15 -16.24 -17.40
N VAL A 103 30.62 -16.03 -16.17
CA VAL A 103 29.85 -16.11 -14.92
C VAL A 103 29.50 -17.52 -14.35
N PHE A 104 29.88 -17.68 -13.07
CA PHE A 104 29.49 -18.67 -12.03
C PHE A 104 29.39 -20.18 -12.31
N ALA A 105 30.18 -20.95 -11.53
CA ALA A 105 29.79 -22.26 -11.01
C ALA A 105 30.39 -22.48 -9.59
N SER A 106 29.53 -22.39 -8.57
CA SER A 106 29.72 -22.90 -7.19
C SER A 106 31.10 -22.74 -6.51
N VAL A 107 31.34 -21.57 -5.90
CA VAL A 107 32.20 -21.47 -4.70
C VAL A 107 31.47 -20.58 -3.68
N GLY A 108 31.42 -21.00 -2.42
CA GLY A 108 30.66 -20.29 -1.37
C GLY A 108 31.30 -18.96 -0.95
N PRO A 109 30.52 -18.06 -0.30
CA PRO A 109 30.97 -16.74 0.06
C PRO A 109 31.98 -16.76 1.21
N LEU A 110 33.12 -16.10 1.01
CA LEU A 110 34.02 -15.68 2.08
C LEU A 110 33.93 -14.16 2.23
N ALA A 111 33.06 -13.73 3.15
CA ALA A 111 33.21 -12.40 3.72
C ALA A 111 34.64 -12.30 4.33
N LEU A 112 35.39 -11.27 3.93
CA LEU A 112 36.77 -10.98 4.38
C LEU A 112 37.89 -11.92 3.84
N GLY A 113 37.79 -12.38 2.58
CA GLY A 113 38.87 -13.13 1.91
C GLY A 113 40.02 -12.26 1.33
N GLY A 114 41.28 -12.69 1.53
CA GLY A 114 42.46 -12.13 0.87
C GLY A 114 42.65 -12.60 -0.58
N SER A 115 43.64 -12.03 -1.30
CA SER A 115 43.85 -12.23 -2.74
C SER A 115 44.89 -13.31 -3.12
N THR A 116 45.11 -13.48 -4.44
CA THR A 116 45.79 -14.67 -5.01
C THR A 116 46.85 -14.44 -6.15
N SER A 117 47.38 -13.21 -6.37
CA SER A 117 48.54 -12.66 -7.17
C SER A 117 48.72 -12.84 -8.73
N CYS A 118 48.34 -11.92 -9.67
CA CYS A 118 48.04 -12.21 -11.12
C CYS A 118 49.05 -11.99 -12.29
N ALA A 119 48.89 -12.74 -13.43
CA ALA A 119 49.34 -12.37 -14.81
C ALA A 119 48.63 -13.03 -16.05
N ASP A 120 48.11 -14.27 -16.01
CA ASP A 120 47.31 -14.92 -17.08
C ASP A 120 45.99 -15.42 -16.48
N PRO A 121 44.83 -15.32 -17.15
CA PRO A 121 43.59 -15.93 -16.65
C PRO A 121 43.66 -17.47 -16.45
N CYS A 122 44.67 -18.16 -17.00
CA CYS A 122 44.98 -19.56 -16.67
C CYS A 122 46.28 -19.77 -15.84
N ASP A 123 46.93 -18.72 -15.29
CA ASP A 123 48.15 -18.83 -14.44
C ASP A 123 47.76 -19.01 -12.96
N PRO A 124 48.32 -20.01 -12.24
CA PRO A 124 48.02 -20.24 -10.81
C PRO A 124 48.40 -19.10 -9.87
N SER A 125 49.27 -18.18 -10.30
CA SER A 125 49.38 -16.86 -9.71
C SER A 125 48.27 -15.97 -10.31
N CYS A 126 47.18 -15.70 -9.53
CA CYS A 126 45.99 -14.93 -9.95
C CYS A 126 45.26 -14.08 -8.87
N SER A 127 45.58 -12.77 -8.71
CA SER A 127 44.94 -11.83 -7.73
C SER A 127 43.67 -11.20 -8.28
N ASN A 128 42.53 -11.79 -7.94
CA ASN A 128 41.22 -11.17 -8.13
C ASN A 128 40.52 -11.05 -6.77
N TYR A 129 40.05 -9.85 -6.45
CA TYR A 129 38.91 -9.71 -5.54
C TYR A 129 37.66 -9.76 -6.41
N VAL A 130 36.79 -10.75 -6.18
CA VAL A 130 35.47 -10.84 -6.80
C VAL A 130 34.45 -10.66 -5.69
N ASP A 131 33.70 -9.56 -5.75
CA ASP A 131 32.67 -9.23 -4.78
C ASP A 131 31.29 -9.27 -5.46
N THR A 132 30.26 -9.58 -4.66
CA THR A 132 28.84 -9.45 -5.05
C THR A 132 28.08 -8.72 -3.94
N ALA A 133 26.83 -8.35 -4.20
CA ALA A 133 25.95 -7.78 -3.17
C ALA A 133 25.62 -8.77 -2.01
N THR A 134 25.71 -10.08 -2.23
CA THR A 134 25.23 -11.08 -1.26
C THR A 134 26.02 -11.04 0.05
N GLY A 135 25.34 -10.69 1.16
CA GLY A 135 25.95 -10.62 2.50
C GLY A 135 26.84 -9.39 2.74
N LEU A 136 26.80 -8.40 1.85
CA LEU A 136 27.48 -7.12 2.01
C LEU A 136 26.69 -6.17 2.93
N ASP A 137 27.36 -5.56 3.90
CA ASP A 137 26.90 -4.32 4.52
C ASP A 137 27.39 -3.13 3.67
N ALA A 138 26.47 -2.47 2.96
CA ALA A 138 26.76 -1.31 2.12
C ALA A 138 26.65 0.03 2.86
N GLY A 139 26.29 0.01 4.15
CA GLY A 139 26.07 1.21 4.96
C GLY A 139 24.75 1.95 4.68
N SER A 140 24.61 3.11 5.31
CA SER A 140 23.38 3.92 5.25
C SER A 140 23.10 4.50 3.86
N GLY A 141 21.85 4.38 3.41
CA GLY A 141 21.42 4.92 2.10
C GLY A 141 21.42 3.90 0.97
N PHE A 142 21.76 2.64 1.25
CA PHE A 142 21.74 1.54 0.28
C PHE A 142 20.80 0.41 0.69
N SER A 143 20.17 -0.19 -0.31
CA SER A 143 19.47 -1.47 -0.22
C SER A 143 20.33 -2.52 -0.92
N VAL A 144 20.52 -3.66 -0.26
CA VAL A 144 21.35 -4.77 -0.73
C VAL A 144 20.46 -5.99 -0.90
N THR A 145 20.33 -6.48 -2.13
CA THR A 145 19.46 -7.61 -2.48
C THR A 145 20.17 -8.58 -3.42
N ASP A 146 19.54 -9.71 -3.73
CA ASP A 146 20.00 -10.61 -4.80
C ASP A 146 20.05 -9.89 -6.18
N GLY A 147 19.33 -8.78 -6.33
CA GLY A 147 19.38 -7.86 -7.46
C GLY A 147 20.40 -6.72 -7.31
N GLY A 148 21.45 -6.88 -6.50
CA GLY A 148 22.55 -5.92 -6.39
C GLY A 148 22.42 -4.90 -5.25
N VAL A 149 23.39 -3.98 -5.21
CA VAL A 149 23.40 -2.78 -4.36
C VAL A 149 22.70 -1.64 -5.10
N THR A 150 21.71 -1.01 -4.50
CA THR A 150 20.99 0.14 -5.08
C THR A 150 20.67 1.19 -4.01
N LEU A 151 20.26 2.40 -4.37
CA LEU A 151 19.85 3.39 -3.37
C LEU A 151 18.64 2.86 -2.58
N ALA A 152 18.74 2.91 -1.25
CA ALA A 152 17.54 2.86 -0.43
C ALA A 152 16.82 4.23 -0.52
N ALA A 153 15.50 4.23 -0.35
CA ALA A 153 14.86 5.41 0.23
C ALA A 153 15.59 5.70 1.57
N ALA A 154 15.93 6.96 1.82
CA ALA A 154 17.08 7.36 2.65
C ALA A 154 17.16 6.77 4.08
N SER A 155 18.25 7.09 4.79
CA SER A 155 18.42 6.99 6.26
C SER A 155 18.33 5.61 6.95
N THR A 156 19.08 5.51 8.04
CA THR A 156 19.06 4.40 9.02
C THR A 156 17.99 4.55 10.12
N CYS A 157 17.11 5.55 10.02
CA CYS A 157 16.06 5.82 11.01
C CYS A 157 14.68 5.42 10.46
N ASN A 158 14.30 4.15 10.62
CA ASN A 158 12.95 3.70 10.28
C ASN A 158 12.04 3.79 11.53
N THR A 159 11.09 4.73 11.54
CA THR A 159 10.03 4.78 12.56
C THR A 159 8.78 4.13 12.00
N VAL A 160 8.27 3.10 12.68
CA VAL A 160 7.06 2.38 12.26
C VAL A 160 5.98 2.58 13.31
N ILE A 161 4.87 3.22 12.96
CA ILE A 161 3.75 3.41 13.87
C ILE A 161 2.72 2.29 13.67
N LYS A 162 2.38 1.61 14.76
CA LYS A 162 1.33 0.59 14.82
C LYS A 162 0.26 0.98 15.84
N GLY A 163 -0.92 0.43 15.67
CA GLY A 163 -2.03 0.57 16.61
C GLY A 163 -3.30 -0.04 16.02
N GLN A 164 -4.41 0.12 16.74
CA GLN A 164 -5.74 -0.26 16.28
C GLN A 164 -6.67 0.95 16.39
N ILE A 165 -7.42 1.25 15.33
CA ILE A 165 -8.42 2.31 15.35
C ILE A 165 -9.72 1.77 15.94
N TYR A 166 -10.31 2.52 16.86
CA TYR A 166 -11.56 2.18 17.55
C TYR A 166 -12.61 3.29 17.41
N ASP A 167 -13.87 2.95 17.69
CA ASP A 167 -14.96 3.91 17.82
C ASP A 167 -14.69 4.97 18.91
N PRO A 168 -15.41 6.11 18.93
CA PRO A 168 -15.19 7.16 19.93
C PRO A 168 -15.25 6.72 21.41
N GLY A 169 -15.95 5.63 21.72
CA GLY A 169 -16.13 5.04 23.05
C GLY A 169 -15.14 3.92 23.40
N ASP A 170 -14.28 3.52 22.46
CA ASP A 170 -13.33 2.40 22.59
C ASP A 170 -14.00 1.02 22.72
N ASN A 171 -15.19 0.83 22.14
CA ASN A 171 -15.92 -0.44 22.22
C ASN A 171 -15.49 -1.47 21.15
N LEU A 172 -15.43 -1.03 19.88
CA LEU A 172 -15.21 -1.86 18.70
C LEU A 172 -14.18 -1.25 17.73
N PRO A 173 -13.38 -2.11 17.05
CA PRO A 173 -12.40 -1.67 16.09
C PRO A 173 -13.04 -1.21 14.78
N LEU A 174 -12.55 -0.10 14.23
CA LEU A 174 -13.08 0.49 13.00
C LEU A 174 -12.22 0.18 11.76
N PRO A 175 -12.78 -0.46 10.73
CA PRO A 175 -12.07 -0.78 9.50
C PRO A 175 -12.08 0.38 8.51
N ASN A 176 -11.17 0.34 7.53
CA ASN A 176 -11.08 1.27 6.41
C ASN A 176 -10.80 2.74 6.78
N VAL A 177 -10.48 3.04 8.04
CA VAL A 177 -10.13 4.40 8.51
C VAL A 177 -8.74 4.75 8.00
N TYR A 178 -8.58 5.92 7.40
CA TYR A 178 -7.28 6.38 6.92
C TYR A 178 -6.39 6.78 8.09
N VAL A 179 -5.15 6.32 8.08
CA VAL A 179 -4.09 6.77 8.98
C VAL A 179 -2.93 7.27 8.13
N PHE A 180 -2.52 8.52 8.34
CA PHE A 180 -1.52 9.17 7.49
C PHE A 180 -0.62 10.14 8.24
N LEU A 181 0.54 10.41 7.65
CA LEU A 181 1.47 11.43 8.15
C LEU A 181 1.02 12.82 7.68
N GLN A 182 1.03 13.79 8.60
CA GLN A 182 0.81 15.20 8.24
C GLN A 182 2.11 15.81 7.71
N GLU A 183 2.23 15.89 6.39
CA GLU A 183 3.37 16.45 5.66
C GLU A 183 3.18 17.95 5.34
N GLY A 184 1.94 18.44 5.36
CA GLY A 184 1.55 19.82 5.09
C GLY A 184 0.45 20.35 6.02
N PRO A 185 -0.04 21.58 5.79
CA PRO A 185 -1.16 22.12 6.56
C PRO A 185 -2.44 21.31 6.30
N LEU A 186 -3.15 20.95 7.37
CA LEU A 186 -4.49 20.39 7.27
C LEU A 186 -5.48 21.48 6.88
N SER A 187 -6.28 21.24 5.85
CA SER A 187 -7.42 22.12 5.55
C SER A 187 -8.46 22.04 6.67
N ALA A 188 -9.22 23.10 6.87
CA ALA A 188 -10.48 23.01 7.61
C ALA A 188 -11.40 22.04 6.87
N LEU A 189 -11.98 21.08 7.59
CA LEU A 189 -13.07 20.28 7.03
C LEU A 189 -14.28 21.20 6.86
N PRO A 190 -15.12 21.03 5.83
CA PRO A 190 -16.28 21.88 5.64
C PRO A 190 -17.24 21.77 6.83
N GLU A 191 -17.90 22.88 7.16
CA GLU A 191 -19.09 22.87 8.00
C GLU A 191 -20.33 22.79 7.12
N GLY A 192 -21.36 22.07 7.56
CA GLY A 192 -22.57 21.81 6.77
C GLY A 192 -22.38 20.93 5.54
N VAL A 193 -23.33 20.96 4.60
CA VAL A 193 -23.32 20.06 3.45
C VAL A 193 -22.25 20.50 2.44
N ALA A 194 -21.41 19.57 2.00
CA ALA A 194 -20.40 19.81 0.97
C ALA A 194 -20.01 18.50 0.27
N GLN A 195 -19.29 18.63 -0.86
CA GLN A 195 -18.84 17.52 -1.69
C GLN A 195 -17.69 16.76 -1.00
N ASP A 196 -18.01 15.62 -0.39
CA ASP A 196 -17.07 14.82 0.41
C ASP A 196 -16.45 13.67 -0.39
N SER A 197 -15.54 14.01 -1.31
CA SER A 197 -14.70 13.04 -2.01
C SER A 197 -13.41 12.74 -1.24
N CYS A 198 -12.82 11.56 -1.44
CA CYS A 198 -11.53 11.23 -0.81
C CYS A 198 -10.35 12.07 -1.36
N SER A 199 -10.53 12.81 -2.46
CA SER A 199 -9.55 13.75 -2.99
C SER A 199 -9.67 15.17 -2.43
N THR A 200 -10.77 15.51 -1.75
CA THR A 200 -11.04 16.87 -1.22
C THR A 200 -10.92 16.94 0.30
N ILE A 201 -11.34 15.91 1.03
CA ILE A 201 -11.37 15.96 2.50
C ILE A 201 -10.19 15.28 3.20
N LEU A 202 -9.48 14.38 2.51
CA LEU A 202 -8.19 13.87 2.98
C LEU A 202 -7.13 14.89 2.57
N THR A 203 -6.72 15.74 3.51
CA THR A 203 -5.70 16.78 3.30
C THR A 203 -4.55 16.66 4.28
N GLY A 204 -3.48 17.41 4.05
CA GLY A 204 -2.27 17.38 4.88
C GLY A 204 -1.09 16.64 4.26
N GLY A 205 -1.16 16.27 2.99
CA GLY A 205 0.01 15.91 2.19
C GLY A 205 0.86 17.13 1.81
N SER A 206 1.92 16.89 1.04
CA SER A 206 2.79 17.95 0.51
C SER A 206 1.99 19.05 -0.20
N GLY A 207 2.23 20.31 0.15
CA GLY A 207 1.48 21.46 -0.37
C GLY A 207 0.02 21.59 0.12
N GLY A 208 -0.41 20.77 1.10
CA GLY A 208 -1.77 20.75 1.63
C GLY A 208 -2.74 19.83 0.89
N GLY A 209 -2.27 19.08 -0.11
CA GLY A 209 -3.06 18.12 -0.89
C GLY A 209 -3.35 16.80 -0.15
N VAL A 210 -3.70 15.76 -0.93
CA VAL A 210 -3.91 14.41 -0.41
C VAL A 210 -2.60 13.87 0.20
N PRO A 211 -2.62 13.26 1.41
CA PRO A 211 -1.42 12.67 2.03
C PRO A 211 -0.84 11.53 1.19
N ASP A 212 0.47 11.60 0.90
CA ASP A 212 1.14 10.58 0.09
C ASP A 212 1.43 9.34 0.94
N ASN A 213 1.98 9.56 2.15
CA ASN A 213 2.19 8.50 3.13
C ASN A 213 0.91 8.22 3.96
N ARG A 214 0.07 7.32 3.46
CA ARG A 214 -1.19 6.89 4.09
C ARG A 214 -1.43 5.40 4.01
N VAL A 215 -2.14 4.86 5.00
CA VAL A 215 -2.67 3.49 5.03
C VAL A 215 -4.16 3.51 5.44
N GLN A 216 -4.84 2.37 5.32
CA GLN A 216 -6.17 2.16 5.91
C GLN A 216 -6.10 1.10 7.00
N SER A 217 -6.95 1.20 8.02
CA SER A 217 -7.10 0.15 9.04
C SER A 217 -7.71 -1.13 8.47
N GLY A 218 -7.22 -2.27 8.95
CA GLY A 218 -7.76 -3.60 8.66
C GLY A 218 -9.10 -3.87 9.37
N LEU A 219 -9.65 -5.08 9.19
CA LEU A 219 -10.93 -5.47 9.79
C LEU A 219 -10.93 -5.50 11.32
N ASP A 220 -9.76 -5.69 11.93
CA ASP A 220 -9.52 -5.62 13.37
C ASP A 220 -9.09 -4.21 13.84
N GLY A 221 -9.28 -3.20 12.98
CA GLY A 221 -8.84 -1.83 13.20
C GLY A 221 -7.33 -1.64 13.09
N SER A 222 -6.54 -2.70 12.91
CA SER A 222 -5.07 -2.61 12.94
C SER A 222 -4.51 -1.80 11.77
N PHE A 223 -3.45 -1.04 12.03
CA PHE A 223 -2.71 -0.34 10.99
C PHE A 223 -1.20 -0.44 11.23
N THR A 224 -0.42 -0.23 10.17
CA THR A 224 1.04 -0.07 10.22
C THR A 224 1.43 1.03 9.25
N LEU A 225 1.80 2.19 9.77
CA LEU A 225 2.25 3.35 9.00
C LEU A 225 3.77 3.46 9.13
N ASN A 226 4.49 3.35 8.02
CA ASN A 226 5.93 3.62 7.99
C ASN A 226 6.14 5.14 7.87
N ILE A 227 6.96 5.74 8.71
CA ILE A 227 7.31 7.16 8.57
C ILE A 227 8.43 7.28 7.53
N PRO A 228 8.34 8.16 6.52
CA PRO A 228 9.35 8.28 5.50
C PRO A 228 10.69 8.67 6.11
N PRO A 229 11.81 8.24 5.51
CA PRO A 229 13.11 8.68 5.95
C PRO A 229 13.31 10.20 5.83
N GLY A 230 14.01 10.78 6.81
CA GLY A 230 14.27 12.22 6.86
C GLY A 230 13.57 12.94 8.02
N TYR A 231 12.74 12.25 8.81
CA TYR A 231 12.25 12.73 10.11
C TYR A 231 13.29 12.41 11.20
N PRO A 232 14.01 13.40 11.76
CA PRO A 232 15.01 13.17 12.80
C PRO A 232 14.38 12.67 14.10
N ASN A 233 15.16 11.94 14.91
CA ASN A 233 14.79 11.37 16.22
C ASN A 233 14.43 12.39 17.33
N THR A 234 14.25 13.66 16.98
CA THR A 234 13.92 14.77 17.87
C THR A 234 12.85 15.71 17.31
N THR A 235 12.38 15.49 16.07
CA THR A 235 11.38 16.38 15.45
C THR A 235 9.97 15.86 15.73
N PRO A 236 9.10 16.65 16.38
CA PRO A 236 7.70 16.31 16.51
C PRO A 236 7.01 16.29 15.14
N PHE A 237 6.15 15.31 14.92
CA PHE A 237 5.29 15.23 13.74
C PHE A 237 3.89 14.81 14.16
N ASN A 238 2.89 15.06 13.32
CA ASN A 238 1.54 14.59 13.58
C ASN A 238 1.21 13.42 12.65
N ILE A 239 0.54 12.40 13.18
CA ILE A 239 -0.29 11.53 12.35
C ILE A 239 -1.74 11.98 12.45
N VAL A 240 -2.52 11.64 11.43
CA VAL A 240 -3.95 11.90 11.38
C VAL A 240 -4.69 10.60 11.19
N VAL A 241 -5.73 10.39 11.99
CA VAL A 241 -6.71 9.31 11.85
C VAL A 241 -8.00 9.93 11.35
N GLN A 242 -8.50 9.49 10.19
CA GLN A 242 -9.66 10.09 9.55
C GLN A 242 -10.57 9.09 8.83
N THR A 243 -11.87 9.19 9.09
CA THR A 243 -12.92 8.63 8.24
C THR A 243 -13.99 9.70 8.01
N GLY A 244 -14.28 10.01 6.74
CA GLY A 244 -15.16 11.14 6.43
C GLY A 244 -14.63 12.45 7.02
N ARG A 245 -15.50 13.12 7.79
CA ARG A 245 -15.16 14.31 8.58
C ARG A 245 -14.89 14.04 10.07
N TRP A 246 -14.86 12.77 10.49
CA TRP A 246 -14.25 12.40 11.77
C TRP A 246 -12.74 12.44 11.60
N ARG A 247 -12.05 13.35 12.30
CA ARG A 247 -10.60 13.54 12.15
C ARG A 247 -9.92 13.81 13.49
N LYS A 248 -8.92 13.01 13.83
CA LYS A 248 -8.07 13.16 15.02
C LYS A 248 -6.64 13.40 14.59
N VAL A 249 -5.99 14.39 15.21
CA VAL A 249 -4.56 14.68 15.01
C VAL A 249 -3.82 14.20 16.26
N ILE A 250 -2.77 13.42 16.07
CA ILE A 250 -2.02 12.78 17.16
C ILE A 250 -0.55 13.22 17.03
N PRO A 251 -0.05 14.08 17.95
CA PRO A 251 1.34 14.47 17.97
C PRO A 251 2.21 13.30 18.47
N LEU A 252 3.27 13.00 17.72
CA LEU A 252 4.26 11.97 18.01
C LEU A 252 5.68 12.57 17.87
N THR A 253 6.69 11.78 18.22
CA THR A 253 8.09 12.13 17.99
C THR A 253 8.80 10.90 17.45
N ALA A 254 9.61 11.07 16.39
CA ALA A 254 10.31 9.95 15.79
C ALA A 254 11.37 9.42 16.76
N ASN A 255 11.54 8.09 16.82
CA ASN A 255 12.51 7.45 17.70
C ASN A 255 13.33 6.34 17.00
N CYS A 256 13.22 6.25 15.67
CA CYS A 256 13.89 5.25 14.83
C CYS A 256 13.55 3.78 15.22
N MET A 257 12.37 3.55 15.80
CA MET A 257 11.89 2.25 16.24
C MET A 257 10.43 2.04 15.89
N THR A 258 9.92 0.83 16.09
CA THR A 258 8.46 0.59 16.09
C THR A 258 7.84 1.20 17.34
N GLN A 259 6.84 2.06 17.17
CA GLN A 259 5.99 2.59 18.24
C GLN A 259 4.61 1.95 18.12
N ASN A 260 4.10 1.37 19.21
CA ASN A 260 2.73 0.88 19.28
C ASN A 260 1.90 1.87 20.10
N LEU A 261 0.87 2.45 19.49
CA LEU A 261 -0.07 3.37 20.14
C LEU A 261 -1.17 2.64 20.93
N GLY A 262 -1.27 1.31 20.78
CA GLY A 262 -2.39 0.54 21.32
C GLY A 262 -3.69 0.93 20.62
N HIS A 263 -4.74 1.18 21.41
CA HIS A 263 -6.03 1.64 20.90
C HIS A 263 -6.02 3.14 20.63
N VAL A 264 -6.47 3.51 19.43
CA VAL A 264 -6.59 4.89 18.96
C VAL A 264 -8.04 5.14 18.58
N ARG A 265 -8.85 5.50 19.56
CA ARG A 265 -10.25 5.89 19.36
C ARG A 265 -10.40 7.18 18.56
N LEU A 266 -11.45 7.25 17.75
CA LEU A 266 -11.92 8.50 17.13
C LEU A 266 -12.30 9.56 18.20
N PRO A 267 -12.44 10.85 17.82
CA PRO A 267 -12.89 11.91 18.74
C PRO A 267 -14.32 11.67 19.26
N LYS A 268 -14.49 11.69 20.59
CA LYS A 268 -15.82 11.68 21.23
C LYS A 268 -16.50 13.04 21.30
N ASN A 269 -15.70 14.11 21.33
CA ASN A 269 -16.16 15.48 21.36
C ASN A 269 -15.22 16.39 20.55
N LYS A 270 -15.67 17.61 20.25
CA LYS A 270 -14.96 18.59 19.41
C LYS A 270 -13.65 19.11 20.00
N ALA A 271 -13.36 18.84 21.28
CA ALA A 271 -12.09 19.18 21.91
C ALA A 271 -10.98 18.16 21.59
N GLU A 272 -11.34 16.94 21.19
CA GLU A 272 -10.40 15.88 20.81
C GLU A 272 -10.11 15.80 19.29
N GLY A 273 -10.92 16.48 18.48
CA GLY A 273 -10.81 16.48 17.02
C GLY A 273 -12.11 16.85 16.33
N ASN A 274 -12.18 16.66 15.01
CA ASN A 274 -13.40 16.92 14.24
C ASN A 274 -14.38 15.74 14.36
N ILE A 275 -15.67 16.10 14.43
CA ILE A 275 -16.85 15.22 14.32
C ILE A 275 -17.74 15.88 13.24
N PRO A 276 -18.37 15.12 12.33
CA PRO A 276 -19.34 15.69 11.39
C PRO A 276 -20.48 16.37 12.14
N GLN A 277 -20.95 17.53 11.65
CA GLN A 277 -22.17 18.14 12.17
C GLN A 277 -23.37 17.27 11.74
N MET A 278 -24.09 16.69 12.69
CA MET A 278 -25.22 15.79 12.45
C MET A 278 -26.54 16.43 12.86
N ALA A 279 -27.61 16.19 12.11
CA ALA A 279 -28.98 16.37 12.58
C ALA A 279 -29.59 15.00 12.88
N VAL A 280 -30.06 14.80 14.11
CA VAL A 280 -30.80 13.58 14.51
C VAL A 280 -32.23 13.99 14.78
N VAL A 281 -33.18 13.40 14.05
CA VAL A 281 -34.59 13.45 14.45
C VAL A 281 -34.81 12.33 15.47
N THR A 282 -35.37 12.57 16.66
CA THR A 282 -35.62 11.48 17.62
C THR A 282 -36.87 10.68 17.25
N GLY A 283 -36.86 9.36 17.48
CA GLY A 283 -37.99 8.47 17.16
C GLY A 283 -38.62 7.84 18.40
N ASP A 284 -39.94 7.59 18.39
CA ASP A 284 -40.59 6.78 19.44
C ASP A 284 -40.40 5.27 19.21
N ALA A 285 -40.11 4.85 17.96
CA ALA A 285 -40.00 3.43 17.61
C ALA A 285 -38.57 2.94 17.38
N ASP A 286 -37.60 3.84 17.19
CA ASP A 286 -36.15 3.54 17.12
C ASP A 286 -35.37 4.76 17.65
N THR A 287 -34.33 4.55 18.46
CA THR A 287 -33.62 5.63 19.18
C THR A 287 -32.15 5.71 18.76
N LEU A 288 -31.92 6.23 17.56
CA LEU A 288 -30.57 6.33 16.99
C LEU A 288 -29.68 7.38 17.70
N GLU A 289 -30.27 8.33 18.43
CA GLU A 289 -29.57 9.20 19.37
C GLU A 289 -28.85 8.40 20.47
N CYS A 290 -29.50 7.36 21.02
CA CYS A 290 -28.89 6.47 22.01
C CYS A 290 -27.78 5.62 21.40
N PHE A 291 -27.94 5.16 20.17
CA PHE A 291 -26.89 4.47 19.42
C PHE A 291 -25.65 5.36 19.22
N ILE A 292 -25.83 6.62 18.78
CA ILE A 292 -24.70 7.56 18.56
C ILE A 292 -23.97 7.86 19.88
N ALA A 293 -24.70 7.91 21.00
CA ALA A 293 -24.11 8.04 22.33
C ALA A 293 -23.38 6.75 22.79
N LYS A 294 -23.90 5.55 22.47
CA LYS A 294 -23.28 4.25 22.79
C LYS A 294 -21.96 3.99 22.06
N ILE A 295 -21.85 4.36 20.77
CA ILE A 295 -20.56 4.37 20.06
C ILE A 295 -19.60 5.45 20.60
N GLY A 296 -20.01 6.17 21.64
CA GLY A 296 -19.16 6.99 22.49
C GLY A 296 -19.07 8.46 22.09
N VAL A 297 -19.99 8.99 21.28
CA VAL A 297 -20.11 10.45 21.15
C VAL A 297 -20.54 11.02 22.49
N ASP A 298 -19.80 12.01 22.98
CA ASP A 298 -20.00 12.63 24.29
C ASP A 298 -21.39 13.28 24.34
N VAL A 299 -22.17 13.01 25.39
CA VAL A 299 -23.55 13.53 25.52
C VAL A 299 -23.60 15.06 25.50
N ALA A 300 -22.50 15.75 25.82
CA ALA A 300 -22.35 17.19 25.71
C ALA A 300 -22.31 17.74 24.27
N GLU A 301 -22.15 16.88 23.25
CA GLU A 301 -22.27 17.26 21.84
C GLU A 301 -23.71 17.20 21.32
N PHE A 302 -24.64 16.62 22.08
CA PHE A 302 -26.06 16.59 21.75
C PHE A 302 -26.72 17.87 22.25
N THR A 303 -27.12 18.74 21.32
CA THR A 303 -27.59 20.09 21.63
C THR A 303 -28.78 20.49 20.78
N HIS A 304 -29.43 21.60 21.16
CA HIS A 304 -30.43 22.23 20.28
C HIS A 304 -29.76 22.82 19.02
N PRO A 305 -30.48 22.99 17.90
CA PRO A 305 -29.94 23.51 16.63
C PRO A 305 -29.38 24.94 16.66
N SER A 306 -29.65 25.68 17.75
CA SER A 306 -29.16 27.03 18.02
C SER A 306 -27.84 27.06 18.80
N GLN A 307 -27.33 25.90 19.20
CA GLN A 307 -26.14 25.73 20.04
C GLN A 307 -24.97 25.16 19.21
N ASN A 308 -23.81 24.96 19.84
CA ASN A 308 -22.56 24.60 19.15
C ASN A 308 -22.16 23.12 19.33
N GLY A 309 -23.09 22.23 19.65
CA GLY A 309 -22.84 20.78 19.72
C GLY A 309 -22.76 20.15 18.32
N ARG A 310 -22.06 19.02 18.19
CA ARG A 310 -21.91 18.33 16.89
C ARG A 310 -23.10 17.44 16.51
N VAL A 311 -24.03 17.20 17.43
CA VAL A 311 -25.29 16.48 17.18
C VAL A 311 -26.46 17.41 17.51
N HIS A 312 -27.10 17.97 16.49
CA HIS A 312 -28.33 18.74 16.65
C HIS A 312 -29.53 17.81 16.77
N MET A 313 -30.23 17.86 17.90
CA MET A 313 -31.43 17.06 18.14
C MET A 313 -32.69 17.82 17.71
N TYR A 314 -33.56 17.12 16.98
CA TYR A 314 -34.88 17.58 16.58
C TYR A 314 -35.92 16.54 17.02
N GLN A 315 -36.97 16.92 17.72
CA GLN A 315 -37.96 15.97 18.19
C GLN A 315 -38.87 15.48 17.05
N GLY A 316 -38.99 14.16 16.87
CA GLY A 316 -40.05 13.54 16.08
C GLY A 316 -41.32 13.31 16.93
N CYS A 317 -42.52 13.51 16.37
CA CYS A 317 -43.76 13.62 17.14
C CYS A 317 -45.01 13.26 16.32
N LEU A 318 -45.57 12.06 16.48
CA LEU A 318 -46.65 11.57 15.60
C LEU A 318 -47.92 12.44 15.61
N ALA A 319 -48.18 13.20 16.68
CA ALA A 319 -49.12 14.31 16.67
C ALA A 319 -48.61 15.49 17.51
N ASN A 320 -49.06 16.71 17.18
CA ASN A 320 -48.65 17.93 17.90
C ASN A 320 -49.08 17.97 19.38
N ASN A 321 -50.03 17.12 19.80
CA ASN A 321 -50.65 17.13 21.13
C ASN A 321 -50.70 15.76 21.82
N SER A 322 -50.05 14.71 21.31
CA SER A 322 -49.97 13.42 22.01
C SER A 322 -48.58 13.19 22.60
N GLY A 323 -48.48 12.25 23.55
CA GLY A 323 -47.21 11.79 24.11
C GLY A 323 -46.45 10.83 23.18
N ASP A 324 -46.88 10.69 21.93
CA ASP A 324 -46.32 9.76 20.94
C ASP A 324 -45.18 10.46 20.17
N CYS A 325 -44.18 10.92 20.92
CA CYS A 325 -42.99 11.56 20.40
C CYS A 325 -41.74 10.80 20.79
N GLY A 326 -40.71 10.89 19.96
CA GLY A 326 -39.35 10.52 20.37
C GLY A 326 -38.86 11.39 21.54
N PRO A 327 -37.80 10.96 22.23
CA PRO A 327 -37.27 11.68 23.38
C PRO A 327 -36.93 13.14 23.12
N GLN A 328 -37.06 13.98 24.15
CA GLN A 328 -36.62 15.38 24.13
C GLN A 328 -35.20 15.50 24.69
N LEU A 329 -34.40 16.44 24.20
CA LEU A 329 -33.13 16.78 24.86
C LEU A 329 -33.41 17.30 26.29
N ALA A 330 -32.70 16.80 27.30
CA ALA A 330 -32.91 17.22 28.68
C ALA A 330 -32.71 18.75 28.85
N GLY A 331 -33.66 19.40 29.52
CA GLY A 331 -33.69 20.86 29.66
C GLY A 331 -34.30 21.62 28.48
N GLY A 332 -34.70 20.93 27.41
CA GLY A 332 -35.44 21.51 26.28
C GLY A 332 -36.85 21.98 26.65
N ALA A 333 -37.48 22.71 25.74
CA ALA A 333 -38.86 23.13 25.90
C ALA A 333 -39.81 21.91 26.02
N PRO A 334 -40.88 21.96 26.83
CA PRO A 334 -41.85 20.87 26.92
C PRO A 334 -42.45 20.52 25.56
N HIS A 335 -43.10 19.35 25.43
CA HIS A 335 -43.75 18.87 24.19
C HIS A 335 -44.51 19.96 23.39
N PHE A 336 -45.08 20.93 24.12
CA PHE A 336 -45.65 22.18 23.59
C PHE A 336 -44.59 23.30 23.52
N GLY A 337 -43.62 23.13 22.62
CA GLY A 337 -42.46 24.02 22.47
C GLY A 337 -42.22 24.48 21.02
N PRO A 338 -41.26 25.40 20.79
CA PRO A 338 -41.01 26.02 19.49
C PRO A 338 -40.73 25.02 18.36
N VAL A 339 -41.31 25.28 17.17
CA VAL A 339 -41.12 24.46 15.95
C VAL A 339 -39.66 24.21 15.54
N PRO A 340 -38.68 25.12 15.74
CA PRO A 340 -37.28 24.88 15.36
C PRO A 340 -36.64 23.62 15.96
N GLU A 341 -37.08 23.19 17.14
CA GLU A 341 -36.55 22.01 17.86
C GLU A 341 -37.30 20.71 17.52
N LYS A 342 -38.21 20.73 16.54
CA LYS A 342 -38.93 19.56 16.03
C LYS A 342 -38.47 19.20 14.61
N ARG A 343 -38.75 18.00 14.12
CA ARG A 343 -38.43 17.60 12.73
C ARG A 343 -38.91 18.64 11.69
N ALA A 344 -40.07 19.24 11.90
CA ALA A 344 -40.60 20.30 11.03
C ALA A 344 -39.71 21.55 10.98
N GLY A 345 -38.94 21.86 12.03
CA GLY A 345 -37.94 22.94 12.04
C GLY A 345 -36.78 22.65 11.09
N LEU A 346 -36.27 21.42 11.09
CA LEU A 346 -35.27 20.93 10.15
C LEU A 346 -35.82 20.87 8.72
N LEU A 347 -36.84 20.03 8.49
CA LEU A 347 -37.23 19.63 7.13
C LEU A 347 -37.96 20.72 6.35
N ASN A 348 -38.48 21.78 6.97
CA ASN A 348 -39.09 22.90 6.25
C ASN A 348 -38.08 23.90 5.63
N SER A 349 -36.79 23.80 5.97
CA SER A 349 -35.76 24.75 5.51
C SER A 349 -34.56 24.05 4.90
N GLN A 350 -34.27 24.31 3.63
CA GLN A 350 -33.03 23.82 3.00
C GLN A 350 -31.81 24.41 3.71
N ALA A 351 -31.88 25.67 4.12
CA ALA A 351 -30.80 26.35 4.84
C ALA A 351 -30.58 25.79 6.26
N GLU A 352 -31.57 25.11 6.85
CA GLU A 352 -31.38 24.39 8.12
C GLU A 352 -30.74 23.02 7.87
N ILE A 353 -31.28 22.25 6.91
CA ILE A 353 -30.70 20.97 6.49
C ILE A 353 -29.22 21.14 6.10
N ASP A 354 -28.89 22.13 5.27
CA ASP A 354 -27.54 22.40 4.75
C ASP A 354 -26.51 22.77 5.84
N LYS A 355 -26.91 23.06 7.09
CA LYS A 355 -25.97 23.23 8.23
C LYS A 355 -25.30 21.94 8.69
N HIS A 356 -25.77 20.78 8.22
CA HIS A 356 -25.33 19.47 8.68
C HIS A 356 -24.55 18.75 7.56
N ALA A 357 -23.63 17.87 7.91
CA ALA A 357 -23.01 16.92 6.97
C ALA A 357 -23.84 15.63 6.83
N MET A 358 -24.64 15.30 7.85
CA MET A 358 -25.43 14.08 7.91
C MET A 358 -26.81 14.30 8.55
N LEU A 359 -27.83 13.67 7.98
CA LEU A 359 -29.17 13.52 8.57
C LEU A 359 -29.35 12.08 9.06
N VAL A 360 -29.77 11.93 10.31
CA VAL A 360 -30.11 10.65 10.94
C VAL A 360 -31.61 10.66 11.24
N LEU A 361 -32.32 9.74 10.62
CA LEU A 361 -33.78 9.70 10.52
C LEU A 361 -34.30 8.34 11.03
N PRO A 362 -34.22 8.07 12.35
CA PRO A 362 -34.84 6.90 12.96
C PRO A 362 -36.36 6.88 12.74
N CYS A 363 -36.99 5.76 13.05
CA CYS A 363 -38.42 5.59 12.89
C CYS A 363 -39.20 6.38 13.97
N GLU A 364 -39.85 7.46 13.56
CA GLU A 364 -40.78 8.23 14.43
C GLU A 364 -42.00 7.41 14.87
N GLY A 365 -42.39 6.38 14.09
CA GLY A 365 -43.52 5.50 14.33
C GLY A 365 -44.75 5.82 13.46
N GLY A 366 -45.93 5.38 13.91
CA GLY A 366 -47.22 5.69 13.25
C GLY A 366 -47.47 5.03 11.89
N LYS A 367 -48.57 5.39 11.23
CA LYS A 367 -48.84 5.11 9.81
C LYS A 367 -49.42 6.36 9.15
N LYS A 368 -49.16 6.60 7.87
CA LYS A 368 -49.71 7.78 7.14
C LYS A 368 -51.22 7.69 7.01
N SER A 369 -51.80 6.50 6.90
CA SER A 369 -53.24 6.27 7.03
C SER A 369 -53.86 6.83 8.32
N ASN A 370 -53.08 6.89 9.40
CA ASN A 370 -53.57 7.25 10.74
C ASN A 370 -53.23 8.70 11.11
N ASN A 371 -52.14 9.27 10.56
CA ASN A 371 -51.71 10.65 10.88
C ASN A 371 -51.12 11.39 9.66
N PRO A 372 -51.90 11.58 8.57
CA PRO A 372 -51.36 12.01 7.27
C PRO A 372 -50.77 13.43 7.29
N ALA A 373 -51.23 14.29 8.20
CA ALA A 373 -50.73 15.66 8.36
C ALA A 373 -49.34 15.74 9.00
N PHE A 374 -48.83 14.65 9.59
CA PHE A 374 -47.49 14.62 10.17
C PHE A 374 -46.42 14.12 9.18
N TYR A 375 -46.77 13.35 8.16
CA TYR A 375 -45.76 12.80 7.25
C TYR A 375 -45.09 13.88 6.39
N PRO A 376 -43.79 13.73 6.05
CA PRO A 376 -43.09 14.66 5.18
C PRO A 376 -43.86 14.92 3.88
N ASN A 377 -44.09 16.19 3.58
CA ASN A 377 -44.68 16.60 2.32
C ASN A 377 -43.65 16.55 1.17
N ASN A 378 -44.11 16.59 -0.08
CA ASN A 378 -43.23 16.53 -1.26
C ASN A 378 -42.03 17.50 -1.19
N ALA A 379 -42.23 18.73 -0.68
CA ALA A 379 -41.17 19.72 -0.61
C ALA A 379 -40.14 19.43 0.51
N GLU A 380 -40.54 18.77 1.60
CA GLU A 380 -39.60 18.27 2.61
C GLU A 380 -38.71 17.18 2.02
N VAL A 381 -39.29 16.26 1.24
CA VAL A 381 -38.57 15.15 0.59
C VAL A 381 -37.70 15.64 -0.59
N ASP A 382 -38.12 16.68 -1.31
CA ASP A 382 -37.27 17.33 -2.31
C ASP A 382 -36.04 17.98 -1.67
N ARG A 383 -36.17 18.55 -0.47
CA ARG A 383 -35.03 19.18 0.23
C ARG A 383 -34.04 18.16 0.78
N THR A 384 -34.49 17.00 1.26
CA THR A 384 -33.58 15.91 1.63
C THR A 384 -32.88 15.32 0.41
N LYS A 385 -33.55 15.24 -0.75
CA LYS A 385 -32.89 14.89 -2.02
C LYS A 385 -31.82 15.89 -2.41
N VAL A 386 -32.14 17.19 -2.42
CA VAL A 386 -31.19 18.28 -2.76
C VAL A 386 -29.99 18.26 -1.81
N PHE A 387 -30.19 17.94 -0.54
CA PHE A 387 -29.12 17.77 0.43
C PHE A 387 -28.20 16.57 0.09
N ALA A 388 -28.77 15.38 -0.17
CA ALA A 388 -27.97 14.22 -0.56
C ALA A 388 -27.20 14.47 -1.87
N ASP A 389 -27.84 15.11 -2.86
CA ASP A 389 -27.22 15.48 -4.14
C ASP A 389 -26.06 16.49 -3.98
N LYS A 390 -26.01 17.30 -2.90
CA LYS A 390 -24.91 18.24 -2.57
C LYS A 390 -23.71 17.59 -1.86
N GLY A 391 -23.74 16.27 -1.64
CA GLY A 391 -22.74 15.56 -0.83
C GLY A 391 -23.25 15.14 0.55
N GLY A 392 -24.50 15.43 0.90
CA GLY A 392 -25.08 15.06 2.19
C GLY A 392 -25.12 13.54 2.43
N ARG A 393 -24.99 13.14 3.70
CA ARG A 393 -25.17 11.76 4.15
C ARG A 393 -26.56 11.60 4.75
N ILE A 394 -27.35 10.62 4.31
CA ILE A 394 -28.64 10.30 4.94
C ILE A 394 -28.59 8.89 5.48
N PHE A 395 -28.95 8.73 6.76
CA PHE A 395 -29.22 7.45 7.38
C PHE A 395 -30.68 7.41 7.82
N ALA A 396 -31.45 6.41 7.37
CA ALA A 396 -32.88 6.32 7.67
C ALA A 396 -33.32 4.89 8.01
N THR A 397 -34.32 4.73 8.89
CA THR A 397 -34.85 3.41 9.30
C THR A 397 -36.35 3.29 9.12
N HIS A 398 -36.84 2.11 8.73
CA HIS A 398 -38.25 1.71 8.69
C HIS A 398 -39.17 2.80 8.11
N LEU A 399 -40.04 3.42 8.92
CA LEU A 399 -41.00 4.46 8.50
C LEU A 399 -40.36 5.86 8.37
N SER A 400 -39.07 5.92 8.09
CA SER A 400 -38.40 7.10 7.55
C SER A 400 -38.09 6.96 6.05
N ASP A 401 -38.47 5.84 5.43
CA ASP A 401 -38.54 5.70 3.96
C ASP A 401 -39.38 6.79 3.30
N TRP A 402 -40.41 7.32 3.94
CA TRP A 402 -41.17 8.49 3.49
C TRP A 402 -40.27 9.72 3.24
N VAL A 403 -39.23 9.94 4.04
CA VAL A 403 -38.28 11.05 3.89
C VAL A 403 -37.30 10.82 2.74
N VAL A 404 -37.11 9.56 2.32
CA VAL A 404 -36.15 9.14 1.29
C VAL A 404 -36.83 8.84 -0.06
N TRP A 405 -38.11 8.47 -0.06
CA TRP A 405 -38.82 7.91 -1.22
C TRP A 405 -40.23 8.48 -1.45
N HIS A 406 -40.74 9.29 -0.51
CA HIS A 406 -42.13 9.75 -0.47
C HIS A 406 -43.14 8.69 -0.92
N GLU A 407 -43.31 7.65 -0.10
CA GLU A 407 -44.42 6.73 -0.29
C GLU A 407 -45.77 7.39 0.01
N GLY A 408 -46.81 6.81 -0.56
CA GLY A 408 -48.19 7.06 -0.18
C GLY A 408 -48.86 5.72 0.08
N ASP A 409 -49.44 5.56 1.28
CA ASP A 409 -50.44 4.53 1.54
C ASP A 409 -51.57 4.72 0.51
N GLY A 410 -51.63 3.88 -0.53
CA GLY A 410 -52.65 3.99 -1.58
C GLY A 410 -52.17 4.18 -3.03
N GLY A 411 -50.88 3.96 -3.35
CA GLY A 411 -50.48 3.63 -4.73
C GLY A 411 -49.83 4.74 -5.57
N GLY A 412 -48.97 5.57 -4.97
CA GLY A 412 -48.16 6.54 -5.70
C GLY A 412 -46.83 6.85 -5.00
N ALA A 413 -45.89 5.90 -5.03
CA ALA A 413 -44.53 6.17 -4.57
C ALA A 413 -43.85 7.16 -5.54
N ARG A 414 -43.54 8.36 -5.07
CA ARG A 414 -42.80 9.36 -5.85
C ARG A 414 -41.31 9.02 -5.77
N ASN A 415 -40.88 8.05 -6.58
CA ASN A 415 -39.50 7.55 -6.58
C ASN A 415 -38.49 8.65 -6.98
N ILE A 416 -37.99 9.38 -5.97
CA ILE A 416 -37.08 10.51 -6.17
C ILE A 416 -35.63 10.10 -6.48
N TYR A 417 -35.21 8.86 -6.16
CA TYR A 417 -33.90 8.33 -6.60
C TYR A 417 -34.10 7.07 -7.47
N PRO A 418 -34.35 7.23 -8.79
CA PRO A 418 -34.81 6.15 -9.65
C PRO A 418 -33.85 4.96 -9.74
N ASN A 419 -34.43 3.77 -9.91
CA ASN A 419 -33.72 2.49 -10.14
C ASN A 419 -32.74 2.06 -9.03
N THR A 420 -32.97 2.46 -7.78
CA THR A 420 -32.17 2.08 -6.60
C THR A 420 -32.66 0.80 -5.91
N ALA A 421 -33.96 0.72 -5.58
CA ALA A 421 -34.60 -0.48 -5.05
C ALA A 421 -36.11 -0.50 -5.33
N VAL A 422 -36.73 -1.67 -5.14
CA VAL A 422 -38.19 -1.84 -5.12
C VAL A 422 -38.68 -1.75 -3.68
N TYR A 423 -39.50 -0.74 -3.40
CA TYR A 423 -40.16 -0.53 -2.11
C TYR A 423 -41.63 -0.96 -2.15
N LYS A 424 -42.22 -1.23 -0.97
CA LYS A 424 -43.51 -1.91 -0.85
C LYS A 424 -44.67 -0.94 -0.59
N THR A 425 -45.49 -0.70 -1.63
CA THR A 425 -46.73 0.10 -1.57
C THR A 425 -47.99 -0.67 -1.13
N ASP A 426 -47.87 -1.94 -0.74
CA ASP A 426 -48.98 -2.92 -0.76
C ASP A 426 -49.78 -3.04 0.57
N PRO A 427 -51.13 -2.98 0.52
CA PRO A 427 -52.05 -3.03 1.67
C PRO A 427 -52.00 -4.31 2.53
N LEU A 428 -51.33 -5.40 2.10
CA LEU A 428 -51.10 -6.58 2.95
C LEU A 428 -50.28 -6.29 4.22
N ASP A 429 -49.68 -5.11 4.34
CA ASP A 429 -49.17 -4.62 5.63
C ASP A 429 -50.25 -4.66 6.74
N ASN A 430 -51.50 -4.38 6.38
CA ASN A 430 -52.64 -4.38 7.31
C ASN A 430 -53.10 -5.77 7.76
N MET A 431 -52.57 -6.86 7.19
CA MET A 431 -52.87 -8.22 7.69
C MET A 431 -52.05 -8.60 8.92
N PHE A 432 -50.90 -7.96 9.17
CA PHE A 432 -49.99 -8.34 10.27
C PHE A 432 -49.45 -7.16 11.11
N ASN A 433 -49.40 -5.92 10.61
CA ASN A 433 -49.22 -4.76 11.51
C ASN A 433 -50.44 -4.56 12.44
N ASN A 434 -51.55 -5.28 12.22
CA ASN A 434 -52.82 -5.14 12.94
C ASN A 434 -53.00 -6.18 14.06
N SER A 435 -52.03 -7.08 14.27
CA SER A 435 -52.10 -8.16 15.28
C SER A 435 -51.19 -7.92 16.49
N GLY A 436 -50.71 -6.69 16.73
CA GLY A 436 -49.79 -6.35 17.83
C GLY A 436 -48.41 -7.00 17.75
N SER A 437 -48.23 -7.89 16.79
CA SER A 437 -47.00 -8.59 16.45
C SER A 437 -46.38 -7.89 15.25
N GLY A 438 -45.23 -7.25 15.45
CA GLY A 438 -44.30 -7.13 14.33
C GLY A 438 -43.99 -8.53 13.78
N VAL A 439 -43.39 -8.58 12.59
CA VAL A 439 -42.59 -9.76 12.23
C VAL A 439 -41.45 -9.82 13.25
N GLY A 440 -41.66 -10.55 14.34
CA GLY A 440 -40.79 -10.51 15.50
C GLY A 440 -39.41 -11.04 15.16
N SER A 441 -38.37 -10.49 15.80
CA SER A 441 -37.05 -11.10 15.97
C SER A 441 -36.54 -11.82 14.73
N GLN A 442 -36.17 -11.05 13.71
CA GLN A 442 -35.80 -11.56 12.40
C GLN A 442 -34.29 -11.73 12.24
N GLU A 443 -33.89 -12.77 11.52
CA GLU A 443 -32.50 -12.98 11.15
C GLU A 443 -32.25 -12.49 9.72
N ALA A 444 -31.11 -11.85 9.49
CA ALA A 444 -30.65 -11.44 8.17
C ALA A 444 -29.42 -12.26 7.76
N ASN A 445 -29.47 -12.85 6.57
CA ASN A 445 -28.29 -13.35 5.89
C ASN A 445 -27.44 -12.15 5.43
N VAL A 446 -26.12 -12.24 5.60
CA VAL A 446 -25.18 -11.29 5.02
C VAL A 446 -24.76 -11.77 3.62
N ASP A 447 -24.74 -10.88 2.64
CA ASP A 447 -24.19 -11.18 1.31
C ASP A 447 -22.66 -11.24 1.36
N THR A 448 -22.05 -12.31 0.83
CA THR A 448 -20.60 -12.52 0.81
C THR A 448 -19.95 -12.36 -0.57
N ALA A 449 -20.73 -12.21 -1.64
CA ALA A 449 -20.19 -12.15 -3.00
C ALA A 449 -19.52 -10.79 -3.36
N PRO A 450 -20.06 -9.62 -3.00
CA PRO A 450 -19.34 -8.35 -3.17
C PRO A 450 -18.22 -8.20 -2.13
N PRO A 451 -16.99 -7.79 -2.48
CA PRO A 451 -15.88 -7.66 -1.52
C PRO A 451 -16.19 -6.76 -0.31
N ARG A 452 -16.95 -5.67 -0.51
CA ARG A 452 -17.39 -4.76 0.57
C ARG A 452 -18.39 -5.42 1.54
N ALA A 453 -19.17 -6.38 1.06
CA ALA A 453 -20.14 -7.13 1.86
C ALA A 453 -19.47 -8.33 2.56
N GLN A 454 -18.47 -8.95 1.93
CA GLN A 454 -17.56 -9.91 2.58
C GLN A 454 -16.80 -9.25 3.76
N ALA A 455 -16.22 -8.07 3.55
CA ALA A 455 -15.55 -7.31 4.61
C ALA A 455 -16.48 -7.01 5.81
N PHE A 456 -17.74 -6.66 5.52
CA PHE A 456 -18.79 -6.46 6.52
C PHE A 456 -19.15 -7.76 7.27
N TYR A 457 -19.27 -8.88 6.56
CA TYR A 457 -19.47 -10.20 7.16
C TYR A 457 -18.32 -10.59 8.09
N ASP A 458 -17.08 -10.47 7.64
CA ASP A 458 -15.89 -10.86 8.40
C ASP A 458 -15.71 -9.97 9.64
N TRP A 459 -15.99 -8.66 9.53
CA TRP A 459 -16.01 -7.75 10.66
C TRP A 459 -17.10 -8.12 11.69
N LEU A 460 -18.31 -8.45 11.24
CA LEU A 460 -19.40 -8.90 12.13
C LEU A 460 -19.07 -10.25 12.80
N ALA A 461 -18.42 -11.16 12.09
CA ALA A 461 -17.98 -12.44 12.64
C ALA A 461 -16.94 -12.23 13.75
N ALA A 462 -15.92 -11.40 13.50
CA ALA A 462 -14.87 -11.09 14.45
C ALA A 462 -15.39 -10.37 15.72
N ASN A 463 -16.39 -9.50 15.57
CA ASN A 463 -16.91 -8.68 16.66
C ASN A 463 -18.18 -9.24 17.33
N GLY A 464 -18.57 -10.48 17.04
CA GLY A 464 -19.75 -11.11 17.66
C GLY A 464 -21.07 -10.40 17.32
N GLY A 465 -21.22 -9.99 16.05
CA GLY A 465 -22.47 -9.50 15.46
C GLY A 465 -23.25 -10.58 14.69
N LEU A 466 -22.69 -11.78 14.55
CA LEU A 466 -23.36 -12.95 13.95
C LEU A 466 -23.78 -13.98 15.00
N ASN A 467 -24.90 -14.64 14.77
CA ASN A 467 -25.32 -15.83 15.50
C ASN A 467 -24.58 -17.10 15.00
N GLY A 468 -24.81 -18.24 15.66
CA GLY A 468 -24.22 -19.53 15.27
C GLY A 468 -24.66 -20.11 13.91
N ALA A 469 -25.56 -19.41 13.19
CA ALA A 469 -25.97 -19.71 11.82
C ALA A 469 -25.42 -18.67 10.81
N ASN A 470 -24.46 -17.85 11.22
CA ASN A 470 -23.81 -16.80 10.42
C ASN A 470 -24.76 -15.69 9.93
N ARG A 471 -25.73 -15.31 10.78
CA ARG A 471 -26.74 -14.27 10.50
C ARG A 471 -26.74 -13.16 11.54
N VAL A 472 -27.12 -11.95 11.13
CA VAL A 472 -27.36 -10.82 12.03
C VAL A 472 -28.79 -10.90 12.57
N TYR A 473 -28.97 -10.66 13.86
CA TYR A 473 -30.27 -10.61 14.51
C TYR A 473 -30.80 -9.18 14.58
N PHE A 474 -32.04 -8.96 14.15
CA PHE A 474 -32.78 -7.71 14.24
C PHE A 474 -34.06 -7.93 15.05
N GLU A 475 -34.21 -7.23 16.18
CA GLU A 475 -35.37 -7.41 17.05
C GLU A 475 -36.71 -7.14 16.35
N GLU A 476 -36.73 -6.15 15.46
CA GLU A 476 -37.92 -5.74 14.72
C GLU A 476 -37.58 -5.51 13.25
N GLY A 477 -37.30 -6.61 12.54
CA GLY A 477 -37.23 -6.61 11.08
C GLY A 477 -38.54 -6.18 10.44
N ARG A 478 -38.50 -5.38 9.37
CA ARG A 478 -39.68 -4.81 8.72
C ARG A 478 -39.63 -5.05 7.21
N ARG A 479 -40.78 -5.21 6.57
CA ARG A 479 -40.87 -5.51 5.13
C ARG A 479 -41.21 -4.27 4.30
N ARG A 480 -40.24 -3.35 4.12
CA ARG A 480 -40.40 -2.11 3.34
C ARG A 480 -39.61 -2.14 2.03
N SER A 481 -38.35 -2.57 2.04
CA SER A 481 -37.55 -2.80 0.83
C SER A 481 -37.59 -4.27 0.39
N LEU A 482 -37.98 -4.54 -0.86
CA LEU A 482 -38.23 -5.89 -1.39
C LEU A 482 -37.03 -6.46 -2.15
N SER A 483 -36.44 -5.67 -3.05
CA SER A 483 -35.30 -6.07 -3.88
C SER A 483 -34.48 -4.86 -4.30
N ILE A 484 -33.23 -5.11 -4.69
CA ILE A 484 -32.33 -4.06 -5.19
C ILE A 484 -32.50 -3.88 -6.71
N LEU A 485 -32.27 -2.65 -7.19
CA LEU A 485 -32.27 -2.28 -8.61
C LEU A 485 -30.86 -1.76 -9.00
N PRO A 486 -30.55 -1.55 -10.30
CA PRO A 486 -29.16 -1.36 -10.76
C PRO A 486 -28.36 -0.21 -10.13
N ASN A 487 -29.01 0.82 -9.59
CA ASN A 487 -28.35 1.96 -8.96
C ASN A 487 -28.21 1.81 -7.43
N GLY A 488 -28.65 0.69 -6.85
CA GLY A 488 -28.57 0.42 -5.41
C GLY A 488 -27.74 -0.82 -5.09
N ASN A 489 -27.30 -0.91 -3.84
CA ASN A 489 -26.62 -2.06 -3.27
C ASN A 489 -27.31 -2.50 -1.97
N THR A 490 -27.14 -3.77 -1.62
CA THR A 490 -27.59 -4.35 -0.34
C THR A 490 -26.55 -5.35 0.15
N TRP A 491 -26.45 -5.50 1.47
CA TRP A 491 -25.60 -6.52 2.12
C TRP A 491 -26.38 -7.41 3.09
N LEU A 492 -27.65 -7.09 3.36
CA LEU A 492 -28.48 -7.79 4.35
C LEU A 492 -29.82 -8.16 3.74
N ARG A 493 -30.07 -9.46 3.63
CA ARG A 493 -31.32 -10.03 3.10
C ARG A 493 -32.02 -10.82 4.19
N ASN A 494 -33.34 -10.66 4.32
CA ASN A 494 -34.08 -11.39 5.34
C ASN A 494 -33.90 -12.91 5.14
N TYR A 495 -33.61 -13.63 6.23
CA TYR A 495 -33.60 -15.08 6.21
C TYR A 495 -35.03 -15.60 6.06
N ASN A 496 -35.25 -16.43 5.03
CA ASN A 496 -36.54 -17.02 4.73
C ASN A 496 -36.53 -18.53 5.03
N PRO A 497 -36.71 -18.96 6.29
CA PRO A 497 -36.70 -20.38 6.66
C PRO A 497 -37.85 -21.18 6.02
N PHE A 498 -38.96 -20.52 5.67
CA PHE A 498 -40.19 -21.17 5.22
C PHE A 498 -40.39 -21.14 3.70
N GLY A 499 -39.49 -20.50 2.94
CA GLY A 499 -39.59 -20.36 1.48
C GLY A 499 -40.75 -19.48 0.97
N PHE A 500 -41.55 -18.86 1.85
CA PHE A 500 -42.68 -18.04 1.42
C PHE A 500 -42.21 -16.73 0.80
N ALA A 501 -42.75 -16.36 -0.37
CA ALA A 501 -42.40 -15.11 -1.07
C ALA A 501 -42.61 -13.83 -0.23
N PHE A 502 -43.44 -13.89 0.81
CA PHE A 502 -43.58 -12.81 1.79
C PHE A 502 -42.28 -12.50 2.55
N TYR A 503 -41.49 -13.50 2.92
CA TYR A 503 -40.22 -13.31 3.63
C TYR A 503 -39.04 -12.97 2.69
N ASN A 504 -39.29 -12.82 1.39
CA ASN A 504 -38.29 -12.30 0.45
C ASN A 504 -38.33 -10.76 0.50
N TYR A 505 -37.45 -10.20 1.34
CA TYR A 505 -37.22 -8.76 1.45
C TYR A 505 -35.77 -8.50 1.92
N ILE A 506 -35.33 -7.25 1.83
CA ILE A 506 -33.96 -6.84 2.18
C ILE A 506 -34.00 -5.87 3.36
N HIS A 507 -33.07 -6.02 4.29
CA HIS A 507 -32.97 -5.16 5.47
C HIS A 507 -32.14 -3.90 5.23
N HIS A 508 -31.29 -3.88 4.19
CA HIS A 508 -30.38 -2.78 3.90
C HIS A 508 -30.49 -2.35 2.43
N VAL A 509 -30.52 -1.04 2.18
CA VAL A 509 -30.29 -0.43 0.87
C VAL A 509 -29.29 0.71 1.01
N THR A 510 -28.26 0.75 0.17
CA THR A 510 -27.30 1.87 0.07
C THR A 510 -27.08 2.26 -1.39
N PHE A 511 -26.92 3.56 -1.65
CA PHE A 511 -26.61 4.13 -2.95
C PHE A 511 -25.95 5.50 -2.80
N ASP A 512 -25.09 5.83 -3.75
CA ASP A 512 -24.45 7.15 -3.82
C ASP A 512 -25.32 8.14 -4.61
N THR A 513 -25.21 9.43 -4.30
CA THR A 513 -26.03 10.52 -4.88
C THR A 513 -25.15 11.64 -5.47
N PRO A 514 -25.56 12.32 -6.55
CA PRO A 514 -26.79 12.13 -7.32
C PRO A 514 -26.83 10.79 -8.06
N VAL A 515 -27.98 10.10 -8.01
CA VAL A 515 -28.13 8.77 -8.61
C VAL A 515 -27.97 8.83 -10.12
N GLY A 516 -27.09 7.97 -10.66
CA GLY A 516 -26.72 7.96 -12.07
C GLY A 516 -25.62 8.97 -12.46
N SER A 517 -25.08 9.75 -11.51
CA SER A 517 -23.88 10.56 -11.74
C SER A 517 -22.65 9.67 -11.96
N ALA A 518 -21.75 10.09 -12.86
CA ALA A 518 -20.42 9.50 -12.98
C ALA A 518 -19.50 9.89 -11.81
N ASN A 519 -19.79 11.03 -11.16
CA ASN A 519 -19.12 11.51 -9.96
C ASN A 519 -20.20 11.73 -8.88
N PRO A 520 -20.61 10.68 -8.14
CA PRO A 520 -21.48 10.86 -6.99
C PRO A 520 -20.65 11.31 -5.78
N GLU A 521 -21.29 12.06 -4.88
CA GLU A 521 -20.61 12.82 -3.82
C GLU A 521 -21.30 12.66 -2.46
N GLY A 522 -22.61 12.38 -2.44
CA GLY A 522 -23.39 12.04 -1.27
C GLY A 522 -23.72 10.55 -1.19
N ARG A 523 -24.33 10.12 -0.09
CA ARG A 523 -24.75 8.73 0.11
C ARG A 523 -25.98 8.63 0.98
N VAL A 524 -26.85 7.69 0.64
CA VAL A 524 -28.04 7.34 1.42
C VAL A 524 -27.95 5.88 1.84
N VAL A 525 -28.14 5.63 3.14
CA VAL A 525 -28.35 4.30 3.72
C VAL A 525 -29.75 4.25 4.30
N TYR A 526 -30.50 3.20 3.93
CA TYR A 526 -31.81 2.88 4.46
C TYR A 526 -31.82 1.48 5.07
N LEU A 527 -32.35 1.36 6.29
CA LEU A 527 -32.58 0.09 6.96
C LEU A 527 -34.07 -0.22 7.11
N SER A 528 -34.50 -1.38 6.62
CA SER A 528 -35.87 -1.89 6.75
C SER A 528 -36.03 -2.70 8.05
N SER A 529 -35.63 -2.10 9.17
CA SER A 529 -35.72 -2.64 10.55
C SER A 529 -35.79 -1.47 11.53
N HIS A 530 -36.16 -1.73 12.79
CA HIS A 530 -35.62 -0.93 13.90
C HIS A 530 -34.33 -1.57 14.41
N VAL A 531 -33.38 -0.77 14.88
CA VAL A 531 -32.02 -1.23 15.18
C VAL A 531 -31.61 -1.03 16.64
N ALA A 532 -32.03 0.08 17.26
CA ALA A 532 -31.88 0.38 18.67
C ALA A 532 -33.21 0.41 19.46
N PRO A 533 -34.22 -0.46 19.20
CA PRO A 533 -35.48 -0.46 19.95
C PRO A 533 -35.30 -0.99 21.39
N VAL A 534 -34.15 -1.59 21.71
CA VAL A 534 -33.85 -2.07 23.07
C VAL A 534 -33.68 -0.95 24.07
N ASP A 535 -33.22 0.23 23.67
CA ASP A 535 -32.81 1.25 24.63
C ASP A 535 -34.00 1.97 25.25
N TYR A 536 -35.07 2.14 24.48
CA TYR A 536 -36.29 2.83 24.89
C TYR A 536 -37.53 1.92 24.87
N ARG A 537 -38.54 2.23 25.68
CA ARG A 537 -39.85 1.56 25.63
C ARG A 537 -40.86 2.49 24.95
N ARG A 538 -41.35 2.10 23.76
CA ARG A 538 -42.44 2.78 23.03
C ARG A 538 -43.57 3.24 23.95
N ASN A 539 -44.19 4.38 23.61
CA ASN A 539 -45.31 4.99 24.33
C ASN A 539 -44.96 5.50 25.75
N SER A 540 -43.70 5.87 26.02
CA SER A 540 -43.30 6.50 27.29
C SER A 540 -43.21 8.02 27.15
N GLY A 541 -44.33 8.66 26.78
CA GLY A 541 -44.39 10.10 26.52
C GLY A 541 -43.80 10.93 27.66
N GLY A 542 -42.75 11.70 27.34
CA GLY A 542 -41.96 12.48 28.30
C GLY A 542 -40.57 11.93 28.61
N ALA A 543 -40.08 10.92 27.89
CA ALA A 543 -38.67 10.50 27.97
C ALA A 543 -37.70 11.61 27.50
N THR A 544 -36.50 11.62 28.10
CA THR A 544 -35.51 12.68 27.86
C THR A 544 -34.08 12.16 27.69
N PHE A 545 -33.40 12.65 26.67
CA PHE A 545 -32.00 12.31 26.37
C PHE A 545 -31.04 12.96 27.35
N PRO A 546 -30.04 12.23 27.90
CA PRO A 546 -29.65 10.83 27.63
C PRO A 546 -30.16 9.80 28.67
N SER A 547 -31.21 10.11 29.44
CA SER A 547 -31.65 9.32 30.61
C SER A 547 -32.50 8.09 30.28
N GLU A 548 -33.07 8.05 29.07
CA GLU A 548 -33.72 6.89 28.47
C GLU A 548 -32.70 5.87 27.93
N CYS A 549 -31.54 6.34 27.46
CA CYS A 549 -30.54 5.51 26.79
C CYS A 549 -29.84 4.54 27.75
N LYS A 550 -29.73 3.26 27.35
CA LYS A 550 -29.01 2.23 28.11
C LYS A 550 -27.51 2.24 27.80
N LEU A 551 -26.86 3.39 28.02
CA LEU A 551 -25.45 3.63 27.65
C LEU A 551 -24.43 2.68 28.30
N ALA A 552 -24.80 2.00 29.41
CA ALA A 552 -23.96 1.00 30.06
C ALA A 552 -24.06 -0.40 29.44
N ASN A 553 -24.98 -0.63 28.49
CA ASN A 553 -25.11 -1.90 27.80
C ASN A 553 -24.17 -1.97 26.59
N ALA A 554 -23.51 -3.12 26.40
CA ALA A 554 -22.78 -3.40 25.18
C ALA A 554 -23.71 -3.39 23.94
N LEU A 555 -23.15 -3.02 22.78
CA LEU A 555 -23.85 -2.99 21.50
C LEU A 555 -24.43 -4.38 21.15
N THR A 556 -25.71 -4.41 20.80
CA THR A 556 -26.41 -5.58 20.26
C THR A 556 -25.93 -5.94 18.85
N ALA A 557 -26.26 -7.13 18.35
CA ALA A 557 -25.90 -7.56 16.99
C ALA A 557 -26.39 -6.60 15.89
N SER A 558 -27.58 -6.03 16.06
CA SER A 558 -28.15 -5.03 15.15
C SER A 558 -27.40 -3.69 15.24
N GLU A 559 -27.06 -3.23 16.45
CA GLU A 559 -26.29 -2.00 16.64
C GLU A 559 -24.87 -2.11 16.06
N LYS A 560 -24.20 -3.27 16.18
CA LYS A 560 -22.91 -3.54 15.52
C LYS A 560 -23.00 -3.43 14.01
N ALA A 561 -24.04 -4.04 13.41
CA ALA A 561 -24.27 -3.97 11.98
C ALA A 561 -24.52 -2.53 11.50
N LEU A 562 -25.23 -1.74 12.30
CA LEU A 562 -25.45 -0.32 12.10
C LEU A 562 -24.18 0.51 12.24
N GLU A 563 -23.31 0.23 13.20
CA GLU A 563 -22.06 0.96 13.39
C GLU A 563 -21.13 0.87 12.17
N TYR A 564 -20.94 -0.34 11.64
CA TYR A 564 -20.19 -0.51 10.39
C TYR A 564 -20.80 0.34 9.27
N MET A 565 -22.13 0.32 9.12
CA MET A 565 -22.82 1.12 8.10
C MET A 565 -22.77 2.63 8.36
N PHE A 566 -22.72 3.05 9.63
CA PHE A 566 -22.67 4.43 10.06
C PHE A 566 -21.31 5.08 9.75
N PHE A 567 -20.22 4.36 10.00
CA PHE A 567 -18.89 4.82 9.57
C PHE A 567 -18.67 4.65 8.06
N ASP A 568 -19.26 3.64 7.42
CA ASP A 568 -19.23 3.47 5.95
C ASP A 568 -20.02 4.55 5.19
N VAL A 569 -21.16 5.01 5.73
CA VAL A 569 -21.89 6.17 5.15
C VAL A 569 -21.14 7.48 5.40
N SER A 570 -20.50 7.62 6.56
CA SER A 570 -19.69 8.80 6.90
C SER A 570 -18.42 8.92 6.05
N ALA A 571 -17.85 7.81 5.59
CA ALA A 571 -16.64 7.79 4.76
C ALA A 571 -16.78 8.63 3.48
N CYS A 572 -15.64 9.11 2.98
CA CYS A 572 -15.57 9.85 1.72
C CYS A 572 -15.96 8.99 0.51
N VAL A 573 -16.46 9.62 -0.57
CA VAL A 573 -16.80 8.92 -1.82
C VAL A 573 -15.59 8.84 -2.76
N GLY A 574 -15.49 7.75 -3.50
CA GLY A 574 -14.38 7.43 -4.40
C GLY A 574 -13.16 6.85 -3.69
N ALA A 575 -12.09 6.60 -4.44
CA ALA A 575 -10.77 6.32 -3.90
C ALA A 575 -9.91 7.59 -3.97
N PRO A 576 -9.02 7.86 -3.00
CA PRO A 576 -8.01 8.91 -3.16
C PRO A 576 -7.07 8.56 -4.34
N PRO A 577 -6.51 9.55 -5.05
CA PRO A 577 -5.52 9.32 -6.11
C PRO A 577 -4.37 8.45 -5.58
N PRO A 578 -3.84 7.48 -6.36
CA PRO A 578 -2.70 6.66 -5.92
C PRO A 578 -1.56 7.53 -5.39
N ALA A 579 -0.89 7.08 -4.33
CA ALA A 579 0.29 7.77 -3.81
C ALA A 579 1.36 7.87 -4.92
N PRO A 580 2.09 9.00 -5.04
CA PRO A 580 3.25 9.13 -5.90
C PRO A 580 4.28 8.03 -5.60
N ALA A 581 5.05 7.64 -6.62
CA ALA A 581 6.14 6.70 -6.43
C ALA A 581 7.24 7.32 -5.53
N PRO A 582 7.94 6.51 -4.72
CA PRO A 582 8.90 7.00 -3.73
C PRO A 582 10.11 7.68 -4.38
N LEU A 583 10.64 8.70 -3.71
CA LEU A 583 11.81 9.46 -4.14
C LEU A 583 13.11 8.90 -3.51
N TYR A 584 14.07 8.54 -4.35
CA TYR A 584 15.43 8.15 -3.96
C TYR A 584 16.34 9.39 -3.81
N SER A 585 17.35 9.29 -2.94
CA SER A 585 18.38 10.32 -2.71
C SER A 585 19.77 9.76 -3.00
N ALA A 586 20.68 10.58 -3.55
CA ALA A 586 22.05 10.15 -3.84
C ALA A 586 22.83 9.69 -2.59
N ALA A 587 23.70 8.69 -2.76
CA ALA A 587 24.55 8.12 -1.71
C ALA A 587 25.87 7.58 -2.28
N THR A 588 26.88 7.37 -1.42
CA THR A 588 28.20 6.85 -1.82
C THR A 588 28.49 5.51 -1.16
N PHE A 589 28.63 4.45 -1.96
CA PHE A 589 29.11 3.14 -1.53
C PHE A 589 30.66 3.13 -1.53
N VAL A 590 31.30 2.43 -0.60
CA VAL A 590 32.76 2.42 -0.45
C VAL A 590 33.28 1.00 -0.18
N ARG A 591 34.32 0.59 -0.92
CA ARG A 591 34.99 -0.71 -0.77
C ARG A 591 36.51 -0.55 -0.72
N ASP A 592 37.13 -1.12 0.32
CA ASP A 592 38.58 -1.13 0.50
C ASP A 592 39.17 -2.50 0.16
N PHE A 593 40.24 -2.49 -0.65
CA PHE A 593 41.02 -3.65 -1.06
C PHE A 593 42.44 -3.53 -0.48
N VAL A 594 42.97 -4.62 0.10
CA VAL A 594 44.27 -4.63 0.78
C VAL A 594 45.22 -5.64 0.12
N ALA A 595 46.09 -5.15 -0.75
CA ALA A 595 47.08 -5.94 -1.46
C ALA A 595 48.32 -6.24 -0.60
N SER A 596 48.82 -7.47 -0.72
CA SER A 596 50.11 -7.91 -0.19
C SER A 596 51.02 -8.37 -1.33
N CYS A 597 52.31 -8.06 -1.23
CA CYS A 597 53.34 -8.39 -2.22
C CYS A 597 54.63 -8.87 -1.55
N PRO A 598 55.39 -9.80 -2.18
CA PRO A 598 56.69 -10.24 -1.67
C PRO A 598 57.72 -9.12 -1.51
N VAL A 599 58.70 -9.33 -0.62
CA VAL A 599 59.85 -8.43 -0.44
C VAL A 599 60.59 -8.25 -1.78
N GLY A 600 60.92 -7.00 -2.13
CA GLY A 600 61.51 -6.65 -3.44
C GLY A 600 60.49 -6.42 -4.56
N THR A 601 59.18 -6.37 -4.23
CA THR A 601 58.12 -6.01 -5.18
C THR A 601 57.17 -4.97 -4.58
N ARG A 602 56.51 -4.19 -5.45
CA ARG A 602 55.49 -3.19 -5.10
C ARG A 602 54.14 -3.54 -5.71
N VAL A 603 53.07 -3.14 -5.02
CA VAL A 603 51.68 -3.31 -5.48
C VAL A 603 51.43 -2.45 -6.71
N ARG A 604 50.70 -2.99 -7.68
CA ARG A 604 50.13 -2.23 -8.79
C ARG A 604 48.66 -2.61 -9.01
N TRP A 605 47.77 -1.64 -8.86
CA TRP A 605 46.34 -1.83 -9.05
C TRP A 605 46.00 -1.83 -10.54
N ARG A 606 45.32 -2.88 -10.98
CA ARG A 606 45.07 -3.15 -12.40
C ARG A 606 43.62 -2.84 -12.75
N GLN A 607 42.92 -3.79 -13.34
CA GLN A 607 41.58 -3.58 -13.88
C GLN A 607 40.54 -3.58 -12.76
N PHE A 608 39.69 -2.56 -12.76
CA PHE A 608 38.40 -2.55 -12.08
C PHE A 608 37.29 -2.83 -13.12
N ILE A 609 36.43 -3.79 -12.81
CA ILE A 609 35.29 -4.19 -13.64
C ILE A 609 34.05 -4.10 -12.73
N ALA A 610 32.95 -3.55 -13.24
CA ALA A 610 31.68 -3.51 -12.55
C ALA A 610 30.53 -3.80 -13.52
N ASP A 611 29.48 -4.44 -13.02
CA ASP A 611 28.24 -4.72 -13.72
C ASP A 611 27.11 -3.89 -13.09
N VAL A 612 26.43 -3.07 -13.89
CA VAL A 612 25.60 -1.95 -13.41
C VAL A 612 24.35 -1.76 -14.27
N ASP A 613 23.27 -1.30 -13.64
CA ASP A 613 22.10 -0.73 -14.31
C ASP A 613 21.99 0.75 -13.93
N THR A 614 21.76 1.62 -14.91
CA THR A 614 21.64 3.07 -14.73
C THR A 614 20.48 3.56 -15.59
N PRO A 615 19.23 3.27 -15.19
CA PRO A 615 18.05 3.58 -15.98
C PRO A 615 17.84 5.09 -16.12
N SER A 616 17.38 5.51 -17.31
CA SER A 616 17.18 6.91 -17.67
C SER A 616 18.47 7.74 -17.55
N ASP A 617 18.46 8.85 -16.81
CA ASP A 617 19.61 9.73 -16.58
C ASP A 617 20.33 9.48 -15.24
N SER A 618 19.91 8.46 -14.47
CA SER A 618 20.62 8.02 -13.26
C SER A 618 22.06 7.59 -13.57
N SER A 619 22.95 7.62 -12.57
CA SER A 619 24.37 7.34 -12.79
C SER A 619 25.11 6.79 -11.57
N ILE A 620 26.23 6.11 -11.83
CA ILE A 620 27.21 5.70 -10.81
C ILE A 620 28.59 6.26 -11.18
N LEU A 621 29.12 7.17 -10.37
CA LEU A 621 30.49 7.67 -10.52
C LEU A 621 31.45 6.84 -9.65
N PHE A 622 32.34 6.08 -10.29
CA PHE A 622 33.41 5.35 -9.64
C PHE A 622 34.63 6.25 -9.43
N ARG A 623 35.17 6.26 -8.21
CA ARG A 623 36.36 7.00 -7.79
C ARG A 623 37.34 6.09 -7.08
N ALA A 624 38.64 6.39 -7.18
CA ALA A 624 39.71 5.65 -6.52
C ALA A 624 40.55 6.53 -5.59
N GLN A 625 41.05 5.94 -4.50
CA GLN A 625 42.01 6.51 -3.55
C GLN A 625 43.00 5.40 -3.15
N THR A 626 44.29 5.70 -2.95
CA THR A 626 45.27 4.71 -2.48
C THR A 626 46.15 5.25 -1.36
N ALA A 627 46.45 4.41 -0.37
CA ALA A 627 47.27 4.75 0.80
C ALA A 627 47.93 3.50 1.40
N ASP A 628 48.90 3.72 2.30
CA ASP A 628 49.65 2.62 2.93
C ASP A 628 48.87 1.85 4.01
N SER A 629 47.68 2.34 4.41
CA SER A 629 46.76 1.64 5.31
C SER A 629 45.31 2.12 5.16
N VAL A 630 44.37 1.28 5.62
CA VAL A 630 42.92 1.58 5.62
C VAL A 630 42.58 2.84 6.42
N ALA A 631 43.33 3.12 7.50
CA ALA A 631 43.14 4.33 8.31
C ALA A 631 43.50 5.63 7.55
N LEU A 632 44.38 5.56 6.54
CA LEU A 632 44.85 6.72 5.79
C LEU A 632 44.11 6.91 4.45
N VAL A 633 43.50 5.87 3.89
CA VAL A 633 42.94 5.90 2.53
C VAL A 633 41.78 6.90 2.37
N GLY A 634 40.98 7.12 3.42
CA GLY A 634 39.90 8.11 3.39
C GLY A 634 40.37 9.56 3.23
N ALA A 635 41.61 9.88 3.62
CA ALA A 635 42.22 11.20 3.47
C ALA A 635 43.09 11.33 2.20
N ALA A 636 43.27 10.25 1.45
CA ALA A 636 44.09 10.25 0.23
C ALA A 636 43.37 10.94 -0.94
N THR A 637 44.14 11.47 -1.90
CA THR A 637 43.60 12.21 -3.05
C THR A 637 42.74 11.33 -3.96
N SER A 638 41.42 11.54 -3.91
CA SER A 638 40.44 10.88 -4.78
C SER A 638 40.59 11.31 -6.24
N TYR A 639 40.32 10.38 -7.17
CA TYR A 639 40.24 10.65 -8.61
C TYR A 639 39.14 9.81 -9.26
N ASN A 640 38.56 10.30 -10.35
CA ASN A 640 37.49 9.61 -11.08
C ASN A 640 38.09 8.46 -11.91
N VAL A 641 37.45 7.29 -11.84
CA VAL A 641 37.80 6.09 -12.59
C VAL A 641 36.85 5.94 -13.79
N HIS A 642 35.54 6.03 -13.54
CA HIS A 642 34.53 5.84 -14.58
C HIS A 642 33.19 6.49 -14.18
N LEU A 643 32.40 6.92 -15.15
CA LEU A 643 31.00 7.33 -14.94
C LEU A 643 30.12 6.37 -15.75
N ALA A 644 29.32 5.56 -15.06
CA ALA A 644 28.26 4.77 -15.67
C ALA A 644 26.98 5.62 -15.73
N GLN A 645 26.37 5.73 -16.91
CA GLN A 645 25.10 6.41 -17.15
C GLN A 645 24.47 5.82 -18.42
N GLY A 646 23.18 5.45 -18.38
CA GLY A 646 22.49 4.79 -19.49
C GLY A 646 22.98 3.36 -19.82
N ALA A 647 23.78 2.76 -18.93
CA ALA A 647 24.17 1.35 -18.97
C ALA A 647 23.02 0.45 -18.50
N THR A 648 22.93 -0.75 -19.07
CA THR A 648 21.96 -1.79 -18.73
C THR A 648 22.68 -3.05 -18.21
N PRO A 649 21.99 -3.94 -17.48
CA PRO A 649 22.49 -5.29 -17.18
C PRO A 649 22.96 -6.01 -18.45
N ASP A 650 23.85 -6.99 -18.28
CA ASP A 650 24.50 -7.78 -19.34
C ASP A 650 25.58 -7.05 -20.16
N THR A 651 25.82 -5.75 -19.92
CA THR A 651 26.99 -5.02 -20.45
C THR A 651 27.91 -4.54 -19.33
N PRO A 652 28.83 -5.41 -18.84
CA PRO A 652 29.84 -5.00 -17.86
C PRO A 652 30.65 -3.81 -18.36
N MET A 653 30.95 -2.87 -17.48
CA MET A 653 31.87 -1.77 -17.78
C MET A 653 33.18 -2.33 -18.34
N GLY A 654 33.53 -1.92 -19.56
CA GLY A 654 34.79 -2.29 -20.20
C GLY A 654 35.96 -1.96 -19.28
N GLY A 655 36.57 -2.99 -18.69
CA GLY A 655 37.25 -2.85 -17.42
C GLY A 655 38.37 -1.80 -17.42
N VAL A 656 38.28 -0.86 -16.49
CA VAL A 656 39.11 0.34 -16.43
C VAL A 656 40.39 0.08 -15.64
N MET A 657 41.52 0.57 -16.15
CA MET A 657 42.83 0.39 -15.52
C MET A 657 43.09 1.49 -14.48
N ILE A 658 43.22 1.10 -13.21
CA ILE A 658 43.47 2.03 -12.09
C ILE A 658 44.85 2.72 -12.21
N ASP A 659 45.89 1.99 -12.65
CA ASP A 659 47.27 2.48 -12.83
C ASP A 659 47.73 2.56 -14.30
N ALA A 660 46.87 3.05 -15.21
CA ALA A 660 47.25 3.25 -16.61
C ALA A 660 48.05 4.55 -16.83
N ASN A 661 49.31 4.42 -17.22
CA ASN A 661 50.17 5.54 -17.67
C ASN A 661 49.86 6.03 -19.11
N THR A 662 48.79 5.52 -19.76
CA THR A 662 48.64 5.61 -21.23
C THR A 662 47.20 5.85 -21.69
N ALA A 663 46.53 6.87 -21.14
CA ALA A 663 45.29 7.42 -21.70
C ALA A 663 45.34 8.97 -21.72
N PRO A 664 44.76 9.66 -22.73
CA PRO A 664 44.99 11.11 -22.90
C PRO A 664 44.37 12.01 -21.82
N ASN A 665 43.47 11.48 -20.98
CA ASN A 665 42.71 12.25 -20.00
C ASN A 665 43.21 12.01 -18.56
N VAL A 666 44.37 12.59 -18.26
CA VAL A 666 44.81 13.09 -16.94
C VAL A 666 44.61 12.14 -15.74
N ILE A 667 45.53 11.18 -15.59
CA ILE A 667 45.96 10.71 -14.27
C ILE A 667 47.49 10.78 -14.27
N PRO A 668 48.15 11.54 -13.36
CA PRO A 668 49.61 11.51 -13.26
C PRO A 668 50.07 10.11 -12.83
N PRO A 669 51.27 9.63 -13.21
CA PRO A 669 51.77 8.33 -12.77
C PRO A 669 51.75 8.23 -11.23
N ARG A 670 50.87 7.39 -10.68
CA ARG A 670 50.73 7.24 -9.23
C ARG A 670 51.38 5.95 -8.78
N THR A 671 52.22 6.05 -7.75
CA THR A 671 52.75 4.87 -7.06
C THR A 671 51.62 4.25 -6.24
N SER A 672 51.11 3.11 -6.70
CA SER A 672 50.13 2.33 -5.96
C SER A 672 50.64 1.94 -4.57
N LYS A 673 49.76 2.04 -3.58
CA LYS A 673 50.02 1.62 -2.20
C LYS A 673 49.26 0.33 -1.87
N SER A 674 49.57 -0.23 -0.70
CA SER A 674 48.98 -1.48 -0.19
C SER A 674 47.46 -1.46 -0.08
N VAL A 675 46.82 -0.29 0.07
CA VAL A 675 45.36 -0.16 0.12
C VAL A 675 44.84 0.65 -1.06
N LEU A 676 43.79 0.15 -1.71
CA LEU A 676 42.96 0.87 -2.68
C LEU A 676 41.53 0.95 -2.15
N ARG A 677 40.98 2.15 -2.09
CA ARG A 677 39.56 2.40 -1.88
C ARG A 677 38.91 2.70 -3.22
N ILE A 678 37.86 1.97 -3.56
CA ILE A 678 36.91 2.36 -4.61
C ILE A 678 35.67 2.94 -3.93
N SER A 679 35.25 4.12 -4.38
CA SER A 679 33.96 4.72 -4.01
C SER A 679 33.06 4.74 -5.24
N ALA A 680 31.77 4.49 -5.06
CA ALA A 680 30.75 4.51 -6.10
C ALA A 680 29.62 5.47 -5.68
N ASP A 681 29.50 6.62 -6.34
CA ASP A 681 28.48 7.61 -6.04
C ASP A 681 27.24 7.37 -6.90
N PHE A 682 26.16 6.89 -6.27
CA PHE A 682 24.90 6.60 -6.91
C PHE A 682 24.06 7.89 -6.94
N THR A 683 23.66 8.30 -8.14
CA THR A 683 22.76 9.44 -8.37
C THR A 683 21.46 8.93 -8.98
N PRO A 684 20.30 9.15 -8.37
CA PRO A 684 19.02 8.74 -8.94
C PRO A 684 18.68 9.56 -10.19
N ALA A 685 17.73 9.07 -10.99
CA ALA A 685 17.24 9.79 -12.16
C ALA A 685 16.61 11.14 -11.80
N THR A 686 16.52 12.08 -12.75
CA THR A 686 15.81 13.35 -12.57
C THR A 686 14.37 13.09 -12.12
N GLY A 687 13.97 13.74 -11.03
CA GLY A 687 12.68 13.50 -10.38
C GLY A 687 12.67 12.34 -9.38
N GLY A 688 13.81 11.67 -9.13
CA GLY A 688 14.03 10.77 -7.99
C GLY A 688 13.31 9.41 -8.05
N LEU A 689 12.62 9.07 -9.14
CA LEU A 689 11.77 7.87 -9.20
C LEU A 689 12.49 6.58 -9.62
N LEU A 690 13.70 6.68 -10.14
CA LEU A 690 14.52 5.54 -10.58
C LEU A 690 15.89 5.61 -9.92
N THR A 691 16.40 4.45 -9.51
CA THR A 691 17.68 4.29 -8.81
C THR A 691 18.62 3.42 -9.66
N PRO A 692 19.93 3.72 -9.72
CA PRO A 692 20.90 2.84 -10.36
C PRO A 692 21.27 1.66 -9.45
N ALA A 693 21.81 0.59 -10.03
CA ALA A 693 22.19 -0.64 -9.35
C ALA A 693 23.61 -1.09 -9.71
N LEU A 694 24.27 -1.78 -8.78
CA LEU A 694 25.59 -2.42 -8.92
C LEU A 694 25.47 -3.88 -8.52
N TYR A 695 25.60 -4.80 -9.47
CA TYR A 695 25.37 -6.23 -9.27
C TYR A 695 26.63 -6.96 -8.79
N THR A 696 27.73 -6.77 -9.52
CA THR A 696 29.03 -7.40 -9.24
C THR A 696 30.17 -6.43 -9.52
N TRP A 697 31.31 -6.61 -8.84
CA TRP A 697 32.54 -5.92 -9.19
C TRP A 697 33.76 -6.79 -8.96
N THR A 698 34.83 -6.50 -9.70
CA THR A 698 36.11 -7.22 -9.62
C THR A 698 37.26 -6.22 -9.66
N GLN A 699 38.13 -6.29 -8.64
CA GLN A 699 39.38 -5.54 -8.60
C GLN A 699 40.57 -6.48 -8.75
N ARG A 700 41.47 -6.15 -9.68
CA ARG A 700 42.72 -6.88 -9.92
C ARG A 700 43.93 -6.12 -9.42
N TYR A 701 44.98 -6.84 -9.02
CA TYR A 701 46.31 -6.28 -8.80
C TYR A 701 47.42 -7.28 -9.12
N GLU A 702 48.63 -6.76 -9.26
CA GLU A 702 49.87 -7.54 -9.42
C GLU A 702 50.99 -7.00 -8.53
N CYS A 703 52.08 -7.78 -8.44
CA CYS A 703 53.32 -7.37 -7.80
C CYS A 703 54.41 -7.20 -8.88
N GLU A 704 54.82 -5.95 -9.12
CA GLU A 704 55.94 -5.62 -10.01
C GLU A 704 57.22 -5.39 -9.21
N ALA A 705 58.39 -5.52 -9.83
CA ALA A 705 59.66 -5.32 -9.14
C ALA A 705 59.75 -3.88 -8.57
N SER A 706 60.23 -3.74 -7.35
CA SER A 706 60.60 -2.44 -6.81
C SER A 706 62.00 -2.08 -7.32
N GLU A 707 62.07 -1.21 -8.33
CA GLU A 707 63.28 -0.44 -8.66
C GLU A 707 63.72 0.44 -7.48
#